data_AF-A0A2P8D9Z9-F1
#
_entry.id   AF-A0A2P8D9Z9-F1
#
_cell.length_a   1.000
_cell.length_b   1.000
_cell.length_c   1.000
_cell.angle_alpha   90.00
_cell.angle_beta   90.00
_cell.angle_gamma   90.00
#
_symmetry.space_group_name_H-M   'P 1'
#
loop_
_entity.id
_entity.type
_entity.pdbx_description
1 polymer ?
#
loop_
_entity_poly.entity_id
_entity_poly.type
_entity_poly.pdbx_seq_one_letter_code
_entity_poly.pdbx_strand_id
1 'polypeptide(L)'
;MNFYSLPIIINDRREMLLELVEQYSTTRNNSYIIEVPSLTSFNLLTLLRENTIKTFVEQSRDIPLQQIETECTFMNGIVTLRLFEAVPLYINNTPEEPAAPKEKLSYEDLEDFKPKAKVQQEEVFTPVTERNEQLGHANSHLALMFEANRHAISVKSRQIREINQELFDQNKLTIRVVLEVNQQSYSSHIDLYLSHPAQFIGIALDFGSESSQMAVKRYTNDFNLLEKKPEIENLFRNIVSFHKSNGWLEQNETVDFYQEEKNTNFYKSLFFLKEQLSGHYEDIDKEVFIQDVKDNLKMLVNTKDGFNTLTRQKFHQLPNLKIIHKHEDLLNGISFEIEKQGYGIPIKLSEIKQKVYNTILQVMIASFLKKEFIRYNNATRYIRLMLLVPNIYDTNDINYIQHQLNNIFKELSENEYRDKILAWEVLTISESDASFIGYINKNNTQIQKDRDYIIIDSGKGTTDFSIIRTGKGNIFDLKPVYRNGFSGAGNMITYAVFETLLHYIRQTAHTSQSSIKYIKDKVVRILTSDDLERKNNLYSELERLKFNYKGANVKAQVRGTWDNAKSGDIGFKDLIEFGDGINTLISLLNGIENVADFYNYIGETCDFIAGSTVSYLKLIKDNKKDFNCAGIILTGRSFMFKPLVEKMKETLVQQLGVREEQINLLSSNELKDICIKGVFNNSIRLNAEMTGYPIQLIFGTESNEPVAAPPVEKKPVISRKSLFARLFNDLNTFDKVEKVLAFDNNLNFDKLQTSQFLIGSKTYRIAGNDIFQRQPGVNYEANVEFTHKGYYIRRKHNGIVDSIAPMKVIDDTEHNDLSLVVPSLFPNYIDEKYLNSLERDDIVPEPSAGPVTPASGNTSGNDNSSGQNPLYF
;
A
#
# COMPACT_ATOMS: atom_id res chain seq x y z
N MET A 1 18.70 -18.94 14.49
CA MET A 1 18.71 -17.52 14.07
C MET A 1 18.87 -16.75 15.37
N ASN A 2 19.94 -15.98 15.59
CA ASN A 2 20.29 -15.53 16.95
C ASN A 2 20.41 -14.00 16.99
N PHE A 3 19.34 -13.33 17.40
CA PHE A 3 19.33 -11.87 17.54
C PHE A 3 18.27 -11.41 18.56
N TYR A 4 18.36 -10.13 18.94
CA TYR A 4 17.34 -9.43 19.72
C TYR A 4 16.76 -8.28 18.90
N SER A 5 15.45 -8.09 18.96
CA SER A 5 14.76 -6.99 18.30
C SER A 5 14.46 -5.87 19.31
N LEU A 6 15.06 -4.71 19.08
CA LEU A 6 14.94 -3.53 19.94
C LEU A 6 14.10 -2.45 19.24
N PRO A 7 12.93 -2.07 19.78
CA PRO A 7 12.19 -0.92 19.30
C PRO A 7 12.92 0.38 19.60
N ILE A 8 13.19 1.18 18.57
CA ILE A 8 13.88 2.47 18.68
C ILE A 8 13.09 3.58 18.00
N ILE A 9 13.31 4.82 18.45
CA ILE A 9 12.79 6.02 17.82
C ILE A 9 13.95 6.91 17.37
N ILE A 10 14.02 7.23 16.09
CA ILE A 10 15.04 8.13 15.54
C ILE A 10 14.43 9.52 15.33
N ASN A 11 15.08 10.55 15.88
CA ASN A 11 14.68 11.96 15.76
C ASN A 11 13.22 12.26 16.10
N ASP A 12 12.65 11.55 17.09
CA ASP A 12 11.23 11.60 17.52
C ASP A 12 10.19 11.37 16.42
N ARG A 13 10.60 10.93 15.24
CA ARG A 13 9.75 10.82 14.06
C ARG A 13 9.55 9.39 13.61
N ARG A 14 10.58 8.55 13.77
CA ARG A 14 10.60 7.22 13.15
C ARG A 14 10.69 6.15 14.18
N GLU A 15 9.65 5.36 14.27
CA GLU A 15 9.66 4.14 15.05
C GLU A 15 10.08 2.98 14.15
N MET A 16 11.05 2.18 14.59
CA MET A 16 11.54 1.02 13.85
C MET A 16 12.08 -0.05 14.80
N LEU A 17 12.34 -1.24 14.26
CA LEU A 17 12.95 -2.35 14.99
C LEU A 17 14.42 -2.49 14.58
N LEU A 18 15.33 -2.35 15.56
CA LEU A 18 16.76 -2.56 15.38
C LEU A 18 17.12 -4.00 15.77
N GLU A 19 17.64 -4.78 14.82
CA GLU A 19 18.16 -6.13 15.11
C GLU A 19 19.58 -6.05 15.67
N LEU A 20 19.77 -6.59 16.87
CA LEU A 20 21.05 -6.73 17.56
C LEU A 20 21.55 -8.16 17.37
N VAL A 21 22.69 -8.32 16.69
CA VAL A 21 23.26 -9.63 16.31
C VAL A 21 24.59 -9.89 17.02
N GLU A 22 24.94 -11.16 17.21
CA GLU A 22 26.16 -11.59 17.93
C GLU A 22 27.45 -11.34 17.12
N GLN A 23 27.39 -11.52 15.79
CA GLN A 23 28.49 -11.25 14.86
C GLN A 23 28.09 -10.14 13.90
N TYR A 24 29.01 -9.21 13.63
CA TYR A 24 28.80 -8.10 12.69
C TYR A 24 28.38 -8.64 11.32
N SER A 25 27.08 -8.59 11.02
CA SER A 25 26.57 -8.76 9.65
C SER A 25 26.10 -7.40 9.15
N THR A 26 26.89 -6.77 8.30
CA THR A 26 26.50 -5.56 7.56
C THR A 26 25.55 -5.97 6.44
N THR A 27 24.27 -6.16 6.73
CA THR A 27 23.28 -6.55 5.71
C THR A 27 22.29 -5.44 5.34
N ARG A 28 22.15 -4.37 6.13
CA ARG A 28 21.21 -3.27 5.84
C ARG A 28 21.88 -1.89 5.96
N ASN A 29 21.50 -0.99 5.06
CA ASN A 29 21.91 0.42 5.10
C ASN A 29 21.08 1.15 6.17
N ASN A 30 21.57 1.18 7.42
CA ASN A 30 20.91 1.86 8.55
C ASN A 30 21.27 3.35 8.59
N SER A 31 21.13 4.02 7.45
CA SER A 31 21.52 5.42 7.27
C SER A 31 20.30 6.33 7.28
N TYR A 32 20.30 7.35 8.13
CA TYR A 32 19.19 8.29 8.31
C TYR A 32 19.68 9.72 8.22
N ILE A 33 18.88 10.59 7.59
CA ILE A 33 19.19 12.02 7.55
C ILE A 33 18.55 12.71 8.75
N ILE A 34 19.30 13.57 9.43
CA ILE A 34 18.84 14.45 10.51
C ILE A 34 18.90 15.88 10.01
N GLU A 35 17.72 16.50 9.85
CA GLU A 35 17.59 17.94 9.63
C GLU A 35 17.96 18.63 10.95
N VAL A 36 19.13 19.29 11.01
CA VAL A 36 19.59 19.94 12.24
C VAL A 36 18.73 21.19 12.50
N PRO A 37 17.90 21.22 13.56
CA PRO A 37 17.04 22.35 13.85
C PRO A 37 17.87 23.51 14.42
N SER A 38 17.43 24.74 14.14
CA SER A 38 18.07 25.92 14.71
C SER A 38 17.71 26.08 16.20
N LEU A 39 18.74 26.35 17.01
CA LEU A 39 18.68 26.84 18.40
C LEU A 39 17.84 25.99 19.39
N THR A 40 17.57 24.72 19.07
CA THR A 40 16.75 23.82 19.90
C THR A 40 17.46 22.50 20.16
N SER A 41 17.10 21.86 21.29
CA SER A 41 17.51 20.49 21.55
C SER A 41 16.62 19.54 20.75
N PHE A 42 17.20 18.47 20.23
CA PHE A 42 16.49 17.42 19.51
C PHE A 42 17.02 16.05 19.93
N ASN A 43 16.16 15.02 19.87
CA ASN A 43 16.58 13.66 20.10
C ASN A 43 17.29 13.11 18.86
N LEU A 44 18.34 12.33 19.05
CA LEU A 44 18.96 11.54 17.99
C LEU A 44 18.37 10.13 17.99
N LEU A 45 18.31 9.52 19.17
CA LEU A 45 17.77 8.19 19.43
C LEU A 45 16.99 8.20 20.74
N THR A 46 15.82 7.58 20.78
CA THR A 46 15.02 7.37 21.98
C THR A 46 14.55 5.91 22.07
N LEU A 47 14.67 5.31 23.25
CA LEU A 47 14.07 4.03 23.63
C LEU A 47 12.99 4.31 24.68
N LEU A 48 11.76 3.84 24.46
CA LEU A 48 10.70 3.99 25.46
C LEU A 48 10.79 2.85 26.49
N ARG A 49 10.77 3.19 27.77
CA ARG A 49 10.86 2.21 28.87
C ARG A 49 9.66 1.25 28.90
N GLU A 50 8.50 1.67 28.39
CA GLU A 50 7.31 0.80 28.27
C GLU A 50 7.48 -0.35 27.26
N ASN A 51 8.48 -0.27 26.37
CA ASN A 51 8.72 -1.29 25.37
C ASN A 51 9.50 -2.49 25.94
N THR A 52 9.49 -3.59 25.20
CA THR A 52 10.19 -4.83 25.54
C THR A 52 11.14 -5.21 24.41
N ILE A 53 12.37 -5.59 24.75
CA ILE A 53 13.33 -6.19 23.80
C ILE A 53 12.87 -7.62 23.54
N LYS A 54 12.56 -7.93 22.28
CA LYS A 54 12.07 -9.25 21.89
C LYS A 54 13.24 -10.17 21.56
N THR A 55 13.34 -11.32 22.22
CA THR A 55 14.37 -12.30 21.90
C THR A 55 13.96 -13.19 20.74
N PHE A 56 14.93 -13.47 19.87
CA PHE A 56 14.88 -14.52 18.85
C PHE A 56 15.99 -15.55 19.09
N VAL A 57 16.54 -15.62 20.31
CA VAL A 57 17.48 -16.66 20.73
C VAL A 57 16.70 -17.71 21.51
N GLU A 58 16.74 -18.96 21.06
CA GLU A 58 16.09 -20.06 21.79
C GLU A 58 16.71 -20.21 23.20
N GLN A 59 15.88 -20.65 24.15
CA GLN A 59 16.21 -20.74 25.58
C GLN A 59 16.49 -19.38 26.25
N SER A 60 16.03 -18.28 25.67
CA SER A 60 16.13 -16.93 26.25
C SER A 60 14.77 -16.32 26.55
N ARG A 61 14.73 -15.24 27.33
CA ARG A 61 13.50 -14.48 27.67
C ARG A 61 13.44 -13.13 26.97
N ASP A 62 12.22 -12.63 26.77
CA ASP A 62 12.01 -11.22 26.41
C ASP A 62 12.46 -10.33 27.58
N ILE A 63 13.06 -9.17 27.28
CA ILE A 63 13.67 -8.31 28.31
C ILE A 63 12.92 -6.97 28.36
N PRO A 64 12.17 -6.68 29.43
CA PRO A 64 11.51 -5.39 29.60
C PRO A 64 12.54 -4.26 29.67
N LEU A 65 12.37 -3.20 28.88
CA LEU A 65 13.30 -2.05 28.94
C LEU A 65 13.25 -1.32 30.28
N GLN A 66 12.20 -1.52 31.08
CA GLN A 66 12.12 -1.03 32.46
C GLN A 66 13.20 -1.62 33.38
N GLN A 67 13.72 -2.81 33.06
CA GLN A 67 14.71 -3.55 33.85
C GLN A 67 16.15 -3.39 33.35
N ILE A 68 16.35 -2.59 32.30
CA ILE A 68 17.66 -2.41 31.65
C ILE A 68 18.42 -1.24 32.29
N GLU A 69 19.65 -1.47 32.71
CA GLU A 69 20.60 -0.40 32.98
C GLU A 69 21.33 0.01 31.71
N THR A 70 21.82 1.25 31.71
CA THR A 70 22.32 1.90 30.50
C THR A 70 23.55 2.74 30.77
N GLU A 71 24.53 2.62 29.88
CA GLU A 71 25.71 3.47 29.83
C GLU A 71 25.87 4.04 28.43
N CYS A 72 26.33 5.28 28.33
CA CYS A 72 26.52 5.93 27.05
C CYS A 72 27.88 6.62 27.00
N THR A 73 28.64 6.40 25.93
CA THR A 73 29.94 7.05 25.73
C THR A 73 30.05 7.62 24.33
N PHE A 74 30.88 8.65 24.14
CA PHE A 74 31.16 9.23 22.83
C PHE A 74 32.66 9.30 22.58
N MET A 75 33.13 8.60 21.55
CA MET A 75 34.53 8.59 21.14
C MET A 75 34.65 8.51 19.61
N ASN A 76 35.53 9.33 19.02
CA ASN A 76 35.85 9.31 17.59
C ASN A 76 34.62 9.36 16.65
N GLY A 77 33.61 10.18 16.97
CA GLY A 77 32.39 10.30 16.16
C GLY A 77 31.39 9.14 16.34
N ILE A 78 31.62 8.25 17.29
CA ILE A 78 30.74 7.11 17.59
C ILE A 78 30.15 7.29 18.99
N VAL A 79 28.82 7.33 19.09
CA VAL A 79 28.08 7.21 20.34
C VAL A 79 27.83 5.73 20.59
N THR A 80 28.31 5.19 21.71
CA THR A 80 28.05 3.80 22.10
C THR A 80 27.06 3.77 23.26
N LEU A 81 25.85 3.28 22.99
CA LEU A 81 24.81 3.01 23.99
C LEU A 81 24.89 1.52 24.38
N ARG A 82 25.30 1.25 25.62
CA ARG A 82 25.31 -0.09 26.21
C ARG A 82 24.07 -0.30 27.06
N LEU A 83 23.45 -1.47 26.88
CA LEU A 83 22.26 -1.94 27.57
C LEU A 83 22.63 -3.24 28.29
N PHE A 84 22.38 -3.34 29.59
CA PHE A 84 22.63 -4.55 30.37
C PHE A 84 21.54 -4.76 31.42
N GLU A 85 21.22 -6.02 31.74
CA GLU A 85 20.19 -6.34 32.74
C GLU A 85 20.63 -5.86 34.14
N ALA A 86 19.73 -5.19 34.85
CA ALA A 86 19.97 -4.79 36.24
C ALA A 86 20.17 -6.04 37.13
N VAL A 87 21.20 -6.04 37.98
CA VAL A 87 21.42 -7.14 38.94
C VAL A 87 20.33 -7.06 40.02
N PRO A 88 19.54 -8.13 40.27
CA PRO A 88 18.56 -8.13 41.34
C PRO A 88 19.26 -7.96 42.69
N LEU A 89 18.84 -6.98 43.49
CA LEU A 89 19.25 -6.90 44.89
C LEU A 89 18.50 -7.97 45.68
N TYR A 90 19.20 -9.05 46.03
CA TYR A 90 18.70 -9.96 47.06
C TYR A 90 18.67 -9.21 48.39
N ILE A 91 17.47 -8.85 48.85
CA ILE A 91 17.28 -8.43 50.24
C ILE A 91 17.55 -9.68 51.07
N ASN A 92 18.74 -9.75 51.67
CA ASN A 92 19.00 -10.70 52.73
C ASN A 92 18.02 -10.39 53.86
N ASN A 93 16.90 -11.12 53.90
CA ASN A 93 16.11 -11.20 55.11
C ASN A 93 17.07 -11.59 56.23
N THR A 94 17.19 -10.71 57.22
CA THR A 94 17.89 -10.97 58.47
C THR A 94 17.41 -12.34 58.97
N PRO A 95 18.30 -13.26 59.38
CA PRO A 95 17.88 -14.59 59.81
C PRO A 95 16.86 -14.44 60.93
N GLU A 96 15.62 -14.87 60.66
CA GLU A 96 14.60 -15.02 61.69
C GLU A 96 15.18 -15.89 62.80
N GLU A 97 15.07 -15.42 64.04
CA GLU A 97 15.36 -16.21 65.23
C GLU A 97 14.69 -17.59 65.13
N PRO A 98 15.34 -18.66 65.62
CA PRO A 98 14.82 -20.00 65.51
C PRO A 98 13.41 -20.08 66.14
N ALA A 99 12.43 -20.40 65.30
CA ALA A 99 11.05 -20.61 65.69
C ALA A 99 10.95 -21.63 66.84
N ALA A 100 10.21 -21.26 67.88
CA ALA A 100 9.84 -22.14 68.98
C ALA A 100 9.22 -23.46 68.47
N PRO A 101 9.41 -24.58 69.19
CA PRO A 101 8.96 -25.89 68.73
C PRO A 101 7.45 -25.90 68.49
N LYS A 102 7.04 -26.31 67.29
CA LYS A 102 5.64 -26.41 66.87
C LYS A 102 4.87 -27.34 67.82
N GLU A 103 3.87 -26.79 68.51
CA GLU A 103 2.85 -27.59 69.19
C GLU A 103 2.12 -28.47 68.16
N LYS A 104 1.85 -29.72 68.55
CA LYS A 104 1.05 -30.64 67.74
C LYS A 104 -0.40 -30.16 67.78
N LEU A 105 -0.90 -29.69 66.63
CA LEU A 105 -2.31 -29.36 66.41
C LEU A 105 -3.19 -30.58 66.77
N SER A 106 -4.22 -30.32 67.58
CA SER A 106 -5.25 -31.30 67.93
C SER A 106 -6.34 -31.35 66.86
N TYR A 107 -7.22 -32.36 66.90
CA TYR A 107 -8.30 -32.53 65.93
C TYR A 107 -9.34 -31.38 65.97
N GLU A 108 -9.41 -30.66 67.09
CA GLU A 108 -10.31 -29.51 67.29
C GLU A 108 -9.78 -28.24 66.61
N ASP A 109 -8.48 -28.16 66.31
CA ASP A 109 -7.83 -27.01 65.66
C ASP A 109 -7.95 -27.00 64.11
N LEU A 110 -8.59 -28.02 63.53
CA LEU A 110 -8.77 -28.16 62.08
C LEU A 110 -9.97 -27.37 61.53
N GLU A 111 -10.96 -27.04 62.36
CA GLU A 111 -12.17 -26.31 61.91
C GLU A 111 -11.89 -24.82 61.62
N ASP A 112 -10.86 -24.24 62.23
CA ASP A 112 -10.45 -22.84 62.05
C ASP A 112 -9.20 -22.66 61.14
N PHE A 113 -8.69 -23.75 60.54
CA PHE A 113 -7.48 -23.70 59.72
C PHE A 113 -7.69 -22.99 58.38
N LYS A 114 -7.28 -21.72 58.29
CA LYS A 114 -7.13 -21.01 57.00
C LYS A 114 -5.70 -21.21 56.47
N PRO A 115 -5.50 -21.79 55.27
CA PRO A 115 -4.17 -21.91 54.71
C PRO A 115 -3.57 -20.52 54.53
N LYS A 116 -2.38 -20.28 55.11
CA LYS A 116 -1.61 -19.07 54.82
C LYS A 116 -1.38 -19.01 53.32
N ALA A 117 -1.84 -17.92 52.68
CA ALA A 117 -1.56 -17.66 51.28
C ALA A 117 -0.05 -17.79 51.04
N LYS A 118 0.34 -18.50 49.97
CA LYS A 118 1.72 -18.48 49.50
C LYS A 118 2.08 -17.02 49.23
N VAL A 119 2.94 -16.46 50.07
CA VAL A 119 3.60 -15.19 49.78
C VAL A 119 4.47 -15.46 48.55
N GLN A 120 4.00 -15.07 47.37
CA GLN A 120 4.90 -14.86 46.24
C GLN A 120 5.87 -13.78 46.68
N GLN A 121 7.16 -14.08 46.68
CA GLN A 121 8.19 -13.05 46.78
C GLN A 121 7.97 -12.11 45.59
N GLU A 122 7.44 -10.91 45.84
CA GLU A 122 7.49 -9.85 44.85
C GLU A 122 8.96 -9.48 44.66
N GLU A 123 9.51 -9.76 43.48
CA GLU A 123 10.81 -9.25 43.08
C GLU A 123 10.74 -7.71 43.04
N VAL A 124 11.23 -7.05 44.09
CA VAL A 124 11.33 -5.60 44.14
C VAL A 124 12.56 -5.18 43.34
N PHE A 125 12.36 -4.81 42.08
CA PHE A 125 13.41 -4.23 41.25
C PHE A 125 13.83 -2.86 41.79
N THR A 126 15.13 -2.58 41.81
CA THR A 126 15.69 -1.27 42.17
C THR A 126 15.09 -0.19 41.26
N PRO A 127 14.67 0.98 41.77
CA PRO A 127 14.23 2.07 40.91
C PRO A 127 15.35 2.44 39.94
N VAL A 128 15.02 2.47 38.65
CA VAL A 128 15.95 2.83 37.56
C VAL A 128 16.71 4.10 37.90
N THR A 129 18.05 4.04 37.84
CA THR A 129 18.90 5.20 38.11
C THR A 129 18.65 6.26 37.03
N GLU A 130 18.10 7.41 37.42
CA GLU A 130 18.00 8.56 36.53
C GLU A 130 19.40 9.12 36.27
N ARG A 131 19.78 9.25 34.99
CA ARG A 131 21.09 9.76 34.57
C ARG A 131 20.91 10.89 33.57
N ASN A 132 21.72 11.93 33.71
CA ASN A 132 21.83 13.00 32.74
C ASN A 132 23.32 13.34 32.62
N GLU A 133 23.90 13.04 31.47
CA GLU A 133 25.35 13.11 31.23
C GLU A 133 25.63 13.89 29.95
N GLN A 134 26.62 14.78 30.00
CA GLN A 134 27.15 15.40 28.79
C GLN A 134 28.22 14.48 28.19
N LEU A 135 27.97 13.97 26.98
CA LEU A 135 28.85 12.99 26.32
C LEU A 135 30.05 13.65 25.65
N GLY A 136 29.89 14.90 25.19
CA GLY A 136 30.92 15.64 24.48
C GLY A 136 30.35 16.54 23.39
N HIS A 137 31.17 16.82 22.38
CA HIS A 137 30.78 17.68 21.26
C HIS A 137 31.02 16.97 19.93
N ALA A 138 29.98 16.89 19.09
CA ALA A 138 30.13 16.49 17.69
C ALA A 138 30.46 17.72 16.84
N ASN A 139 31.53 17.61 16.05
CA ASN A 139 32.00 18.62 15.08
C ASN A 139 32.13 20.04 15.64
N SER A 140 32.41 20.20 16.93
CA SER A 140 32.48 21.47 17.68
C SER A 140 31.21 22.34 17.72
N HIS A 141 30.12 21.90 17.11
CA HIS A 141 28.87 22.68 16.93
C HIS A 141 27.68 22.10 17.69
N LEU A 142 27.70 20.81 17.99
CA LEU A 142 26.63 20.09 18.65
C LEU A 142 27.12 19.52 20.00
N ALA A 143 26.47 19.89 21.10
CA ALA A 143 26.65 19.22 22.37
C ALA A 143 25.79 17.95 22.40
N LEU A 144 26.42 16.82 22.67
CA LEU A 144 25.74 15.53 22.83
C LEU A 144 25.44 15.29 24.31
N MET A 145 24.22 14.87 24.58
CA MET A 145 23.72 14.58 25.91
C MET A 145 23.09 13.19 25.96
N PHE A 146 23.23 12.52 27.08
CA PHE A 146 22.56 11.28 27.38
C PHE A 146 21.60 11.51 28.54
N GLU A 147 20.36 11.06 28.38
CA GLU A 147 19.34 11.12 29.41
C GLU A 147 18.67 9.76 29.55
N ALA A 148 18.68 9.19 30.76
CA ALA A 148 17.91 8.01 31.09
C ALA A 148 16.99 8.36 32.27
N ASN A 149 15.68 8.21 32.08
CA ASN A 149 14.68 8.43 33.10
C ASN A 149 13.66 7.27 33.14
N ARG A 150 12.62 7.40 33.97
CA ARG A 150 11.58 6.36 34.15
C ARG A 150 10.75 6.09 32.89
N HIS A 151 10.69 7.03 31.95
CA HIS A 151 9.87 6.93 30.75
C HIS A 151 10.68 6.57 29.51
N ALA A 152 11.93 7.03 29.41
CA ALA A 152 12.74 6.87 28.21
C ALA A 152 14.25 6.85 28.49
N ILE A 153 14.99 6.29 27.53
CA ILE A 153 16.45 6.40 27.38
C ILE A 153 16.68 7.17 26.07
N SER A 154 17.34 8.32 26.13
CA SER A 154 17.51 9.21 24.98
C SER A 154 18.95 9.67 24.83
N VAL A 155 19.43 9.63 23.58
CA VAL A 155 20.62 10.37 23.15
C VAL A 155 20.12 11.65 22.48
N LYS A 156 20.50 12.80 23.05
CA LYS A 156 20.07 14.13 22.64
C LYS A 156 21.24 14.92 22.04
N SER A 157 20.90 15.88 21.21
CA SER A 157 21.83 16.86 20.69
C SER A 157 21.26 18.26 20.88
N ARG A 158 22.14 19.23 21.14
CA ARG A 158 21.80 20.65 21.19
C ARG A 158 22.83 21.45 20.43
N GLN A 159 22.37 22.36 19.60
CA GLN A 159 23.22 23.35 18.95
C GLN A 159 23.85 24.29 20.00
N ILE A 160 25.18 24.42 19.98
CA ILE A 160 25.94 25.33 20.87
C ILE A 160 26.63 26.49 20.13
N ARG A 161 26.71 26.42 18.80
CA ARG A 161 27.24 27.47 17.92
C ARG A 161 26.34 27.64 16.72
N GLU A 162 26.40 28.78 16.05
CA GLU A 162 25.64 29.03 14.82
C GLU A 162 25.94 27.94 13.77
N ILE A 163 24.91 27.50 13.03
CA ILE A 163 25.04 26.48 11.99
C ILE A 163 25.86 27.11 10.85
N ASN A 164 27.03 26.56 10.57
CA ASN A 164 27.88 26.97 9.45
C ASN A 164 28.36 25.72 8.66
N GLN A 165 29.14 25.93 7.60
CA GLN A 165 29.64 24.83 6.78
C GLN A 165 30.57 23.87 7.53
N GLU A 166 31.34 24.35 8.51
CA GLU A 166 32.29 23.55 9.31
C GLU A 166 31.59 22.42 10.09
N LEU A 167 30.34 22.64 10.55
CA LEU A 167 29.53 21.58 11.17
C LEU A 167 29.35 20.37 10.24
N PHE A 168 29.27 20.61 8.92
CA PHE A 168 28.95 19.60 7.91
C PHE A 168 30.18 19.04 7.19
N ASP A 169 31.40 19.51 7.52
CA ASP A 169 32.64 18.90 7.04
C ASP A 169 32.81 17.46 7.55
N GLN A 170 32.18 17.13 8.69
CA GLN A 170 32.04 15.78 9.23
C GLN A 170 30.56 15.43 9.44
N ASN A 171 29.81 15.35 8.36
CA ASN A 171 28.36 15.18 8.38
C ASN A 171 27.81 13.86 8.97
N LYS A 172 28.64 12.92 9.45
CA LYS A 172 28.21 11.59 9.89
C LYS A 172 28.46 11.36 11.37
N LEU A 173 27.41 10.95 12.10
CA LEU A 173 27.45 10.48 13.48
C LEU A 173 26.96 9.03 13.55
N THR A 174 27.75 8.12 14.10
CA THR A 174 27.33 6.72 14.24
C THR A 174 26.88 6.45 15.66
N ILE A 175 25.68 5.87 15.82
CA ILE A 175 25.19 5.34 17.09
C ILE A 175 25.32 3.82 17.07
N ARG A 176 26.19 3.27 17.92
CA ARG A 176 26.32 1.84 18.16
C ARG A 176 25.51 1.47 19.39
N VAL A 177 24.59 0.50 19.23
CA VAL A 177 23.82 -0.05 20.34
C VAL A 177 24.36 -1.44 20.65
N VAL A 178 24.67 -1.69 21.92
CA VAL A 178 25.21 -2.96 22.42
C VAL A 178 24.32 -3.46 23.54
N LEU A 179 23.83 -4.69 23.44
CA LEU A 179 23.07 -5.40 24.46
C LEU A 179 23.93 -6.52 25.04
N GLU A 180 24.20 -6.48 26.33
CA GLU A 180 24.94 -7.49 27.07
C GLU A 180 23.97 -8.33 27.91
N VAL A 181 23.81 -9.61 27.54
CA VAL A 181 22.89 -10.56 28.18
C VAL A 181 23.59 -11.91 28.25
N ASN A 182 23.54 -12.58 29.41
CA ASN A 182 24.12 -13.91 29.62
C ASN A 182 25.60 -14.04 29.18
N GLN A 183 26.42 -13.02 29.44
CA GLN A 183 27.83 -12.94 29.04
C GLN A 183 28.07 -12.91 27.51
N GLN A 184 27.01 -12.79 26.71
CA GLN A 184 27.08 -12.54 25.27
C GLN A 184 26.76 -11.09 24.96
N SER A 185 27.36 -10.57 23.89
CA SER A 185 27.15 -9.21 23.41
C SER A 185 26.51 -9.23 22.04
N TYR A 186 25.35 -8.60 21.91
CA TYR A 186 24.63 -8.39 20.66
C TYR A 186 24.73 -6.93 20.28
N SER A 187 25.05 -6.60 19.04
CA SER A 187 25.20 -5.19 18.66
C SER A 187 24.69 -4.88 17.27
N SER A 188 24.39 -3.60 17.07
CA SER A 188 24.03 -3.02 15.78
C SER A 188 24.46 -1.56 15.75
N HIS A 189 24.42 -0.95 14.57
CA HIS A 189 24.74 0.47 14.40
C HIS A 189 23.75 1.17 13.49
N ILE A 190 23.67 2.49 13.70
CA ILE A 190 22.84 3.43 12.96
C ILE A 190 23.75 4.59 12.57
N ASP A 191 23.70 4.96 11.30
CA ASP A 191 24.44 6.09 10.76
C ASP A 191 23.50 7.28 10.59
N LEU A 192 23.82 8.40 11.24
CA LEU A 192 23.07 9.64 11.19
C LEU A 192 23.83 10.67 10.37
N TYR A 193 23.27 11.07 9.24
CA TYR A 193 23.78 12.13 8.38
C TYR A 193 23.15 13.46 8.78
N LEU A 194 23.95 14.34 9.36
CA LEU A 194 23.56 15.68 9.77
C LEU A 194 23.47 16.56 8.52
N SER A 195 22.28 17.10 8.25
CA SER A 195 22.03 17.97 7.09
C SER A 195 21.79 19.41 7.53
N HIS A 196 22.47 20.35 6.88
CA HIS A 196 22.12 21.76 6.96
C HIS A 196 20.71 21.95 6.35
N PRO A 197 19.81 22.75 6.94
CA PRO A 197 18.49 23.02 6.37
C PRO A 197 18.53 23.46 4.89
N ALA A 198 19.43 24.38 4.53
CA ALA A 198 19.67 24.81 3.14
C ALA A 198 20.17 23.71 2.17
N GLN A 199 20.70 22.59 2.68
CA GLN A 199 21.12 21.43 1.87
C GLN A 199 20.05 20.32 1.86
N PHE A 200 19.03 20.39 2.71
CA PHE A 200 18.02 19.35 2.81
C PHE A 200 16.94 19.48 1.72
N ILE A 201 16.58 18.35 1.12
CA ILE A 201 15.38 18.20 0.30
C ILE A 201 14.61 16.97 0.76
N GLY A 202 13.34 17.17 1.09
CA GLY A 202 12.36 16.08 1.20
C GLY A 202 11.59 15.94 -0.10
N ILE A 203 11.57 14.75 -0.68
CA ILE A 203 10.77 14.40 -1.87
C ILE A 203 9.71 13.40 -1.43
N ALA A 204 8.45 13.67 -1.76
CA ALA A 204 7.36 12.73 -1.65
C ALA A 204 6.90 12.35 -3.05
N LEU A 205 6.79 11.05 -3.32
CA LEU A 205 6.34 10.54 -4.61
C LEU A 205 5.19 9.56 -4.39
N ASP A 206 4.04 9.86 -4.99
CA ASP A 206 2.96 8.90 -5.18
C ASP A 206 3.01 8.46 -6.64
N PHE A 207 3.47 7.23 -6.86
CA PHE A 207 3.46 6.58 -8.16
C PHE A 207 2.06 6.01 -8.43
N GLY A 208 1.09 6.87 -8.70
CA GLY A 208 -0.31 6.46 -8.77
C GLY A 208 -0.64 5.57 -9.97
N SER A 209 -1.62 4.67 -9.79
CA SER A 209 -2.16 3.82 -10.86
C SER A 209 -2.87 4.59 -11.98
N GLU A 210 -3.30 5.82 -11.69
CA GLU A 210 -4.01 6.71 -12.62
C GLU A 210 -3.15 7.93 -12.96
N SER A 211 -2.67 8.58 -11.91
CA SER A 211 -1.81 9.74 -12.02
C SER A 211 -0.79 9.74 -10.89
N SER A 212 0.44 10.02 -11.27
CA SER A 212 1.57 10.22 -10.38
C SER A 212 1.67 11.68 -9.98
N GLN A 213 2.08 11.92 -8.74
CA GLN A 213 2.28 13.25 -8.18
C GLN A 213 3.53 13.28 -7.31
N MET A 214 4.15 14.45 -7.27
CA MET A 214 5.34 14.68 -6.47
C MET A 214 5.16 15.96 -5.66
N ALA A 215 5.55 15.92 -4.40
CA ALA A 215 5.66 17.11 -3.56
C ALA A 215 7.05 17.21 -2.97
N VAL A 216 7.49 18.44 -2.72
CA VAL A 216 8.86 18.69 -2.25
C VAL A 216 8.84 19.66 -1.08
N LYS A 217 9.64 19.32 -0.07
CA LYS A 217 9.91 20.12 1.12
C LYS A 217 11.30 20.72 1.04
N ARG A 218 11.39 22.02 1.34
CA ARG A 218 12.63 22.82 1.40
C ARG A 218 12.56 23.81 2.57
N TYR A 219 13.67 24.48 2.84
CA TYR A 219 13.77 25.58 3.80
C TYR A 219 13.86 26.94 3.08
N THR A 220 13.59 28.04 3.80
CA THR A 220 13.85 29.40 3.31
C THR A 220 15.35 29.67 3.27
N ASN A 221 15.76 30.56 2.36
CA ASN A 221 17.17 30.98 2.23
C ASN A 221 17.48 32.20 3.11
N ASP A 222 16.56 32.58 4.00
CA ASP A 222 16.71 33.71 4.90
C ASP A 222 17.44 33.26 6.18
N PHE A 223 17.93 34.22 6.96
CA PHE A 223 18.72 33.97 8.18
C PHE A 223 18.07 32.96 9.15
N ASN A 224 16.73 32.90 9.20
CA ASN A 224 15.99 32.03 10.12
C ASN A 224 15.78 30.59 9.61
N LEU A 225 16.16 30.27 8.37
CA LEU A 225 16.05 28.94 7.75
C LEU A 225 14.72 28.24 8.08
N LEU A 226 13.60 28.94 7.87
CA LEU A 226 12.27 28.43 8.23
C LEU A 226 11.81 27.36 7.25
N GLU A 227 11.13 26.34 7.73
CA GLU A 227 10.53 25.33 6.87
C GLU A 227 9.50 25.98 5.93
N LYS A 228 9.64 25.75 4.62
CA LYS A 228 8.62 26.17 3.65
C LYS A 228 7.47 25.18 3.66
N LYS A 229 6.26 25.68 3.39
CA LYS A 229 5.13 24.79 3.06
C LYS A 229 5.53 23.88 1.89
N PRO A 230 5.24 22.57 1.96
CA PRO A 230 5.51 21.67 0.86
C PRO A 230 4.91 22.18 -0.46
N GLU A 231 5.70 22.14 -1.52
CA GLU A 231 5.32 22.56 -2.86
C GLU A 231 4.92 21.32 -3.67
N ILE A 232 3.72 21.31 -4.25
CA ILE A 232 3.33 20.26 -5.22
C ILE A 232 4.02 20.59 -6.53
N GLU A 233 4.94 19.72 -6.95
CA GLU A 233 5.69 19.86 -8.19
C GLU A 233 4.80 19.54 -9.40
N ASN A 234 4.94 20.31 -10.47
CA ASN A 234 4.31 19.97 -11.74
C ASN A 234 5.14 18.87 -12.42
N LEU A 235 4.84 17.62 -12.05
CA LEU A 235 5.61 16.45 -12.47
C LEU A 235 5.58 16.27 -14.00
N PHE A 236 4.43 16.50 -14.62
CA PHE A 236 4.29 16.45 -16.08
C PHE A 236 5.27 17.42 -16.77
N ARG A 237 5.29 18.70 -16.37
CA ARG A 237 6.21 19.68 -16.95
C ARG A 237 7.67 19.31 -16.69
N ASN A 238 7.99 18.80 -15.50
CA ASN A 238 9.36 18.34 -15.19
C ASN A 238 9.79 17.22 -16.17
N ILE A 239 8.92 16.24 -16.44
CA ILE A 239 9.19 15.14 -17.38
C ILE A 239 9.34 15.66 -18.82
N VAL A 240 8.46 16.57 -19.27
CA VAL A 240 8.57 17.20 -20.61
C VAL A 240 9.90 17.95 -20.77
N SER A 241 10.25 18.79 -19.80
CA SER A 241 11.53 19.52 -19.80
C SER A 241 12.74 18.58 -19.78
N PHE A 242 12.66 17.49 -19.01
CA PHE A 242 13.69 16.47 -18.98
C PHE A 242 13.87 15.81 -20.36
N HIS A 243 12.79 15.39 -21.01
CA HIS A 243 12.84 14.79 -22.35
C HIS A 243 13.42 15.75 -23.39
N LYS A 244 13.03 17.04 -23.38
CA LYS A 244 13.64 18.05 -24.26
C LYS A 244 15.13 18.21 -24.00
N SER A 245 15.53 18.33 -22.72
CA SER A 245 16.92 18.54 -22.34
C SER A 245 17.85 17.37 -22.67
N ASN A 246 17.31 16.16 -22.79
CA ASN A 246 18.07 14.97 -23.20
C ASN A 246 17.98 14.68 -24.71
N GLY A 247 17.32 15.55 -25.49
CA GLY A 247 17.13 15.36 -26.93
C GLY A 247 16.23 14.16 -27.27
N TRP A 248 15.31 13.81 -26.37
CA TRP A 248 14.30 12.76 -26.59
C TRP A 248 13.02 13.34 -27.22
N LEU A 249 12.82 14.66 -27.07
CA LEU A 249 11.76 15.45 -27.67
C LEU A 249 12.38 16.69 -28.32
N GLU A 250 11.80 17.17 -29.42
CA GLU A 250 12.27 18.38 -30.08
C GLU A 250 12.03 19.63 -29.19
N GLN A 251 12.99 20.56 -29.19
CA GLN A 251 12.93 21.75 -28.31
C GLN A 251 11.69 22.61 -28.59
N ASN A 252 11.36 22.78 -29.87
CA ASN A 252 10.27 23.64 -30.36
C ASN A 252 8.92 22.91 -30.44
N GLU A 253 8.83 21.66 -29.97
CA GLU A 253 7.59 20.90 -30.02
C GLU A 253 6.54 21.51 -29.07
N THR A 254 5.43 21.94 -29.67
CA THR A 254 4.23 22.48 -29.01
C THR A 254 3.04 21.56 -29.34
N VAL A 255 3.01 20.40 -28.70
CA VAL A 255 1.93 19.43 -28.87
C VAL A 255 1.35 19.07 -27.51
N ASP A 256 0.04 18.86 -27.46
CA ASP A 256 -0.65 18.34 -26.28
C ASP A 256 -0.28 16.86 -26.12
N PHE A 257 -0.17 16.41 -24.87
CA PHE A 257 0.18 15.03 -24.54
C PHE A 257 -0.96 14.34 -23.80
N TYR A 258 -1.18 13.05 -24.06
CA TYR A 258 -2.18 12.26 -23.31
C TYR A 258 -1.86 12.15 -21.81
N GLN A 259 -0.59 12.36 -21.43
CA GLN A 259 -0.13 12.34 -20.05
C GLN A 259 -0.40 13.65 -19.29
N GLU A 260 -0.80 14.73 -19.97
CA GLU A 260 -1.17 15.97 -19.31
C GLU A 260 -2.56 15.86 -18.70
N GLU A 261 -2.63 15.99 -17.38
CA GLU A 261 -3.90 16.16 -16.69
C GLU A 261 -4.16 17.66 -16.50
N LYS A 262 -4.94 18.22 -17.44
CA LYS A 262 -5.24 19.66 -17.51
C LYS A 262 -5.73 20.19 -16.16
N ASN A 263 -5.30 21.41 -15.81
CA ASN A 263 -5.63 22.10 -14.55
C ASN A 263 -5.11 21.43 -13.26
N THR A 264 -4.19 20.47 -13.38
CA THR A 264 -3.52 19.84 -12.23
C THR A 264 -2.00 19.91 -12.36
N ASN A 265 -1.30 19.48 -11.31
CA ASN A 265 0.16 19.29 -11.33
C ASN A 265 0.57 17.83 -11.56
N PHE A 266 -0.39 16.97 -11.87
CA PHE A 266 -0.20 15.53 -11.94
C PHE A 266 0.31 15.10 -13.32
N TYR A 267 0.93 13.93 -13.34
CA TYR A 267 1.29 13.22 -14.56
C TYR A 267 0.39 12.00 -14.68
N LYS A 268 -0.40 11.87 -15.75
CA LYS A 268 -1.24 10.69 -15.95
C LYS A 268 -0.36 9.48 -16.31
N SER A 269 -0.50 8.40 -15.53
CA SER A 269 0.36 7.21 -15.57
C SER A 269 0.01 6.29 -16.76
N LEU A 270 0.40 6.71 -17.96
CA LEU A 270 0.28 5.95 -19.21
C LEU A 270 1.67 5.69 -19.80
N PHE A 271 2.08 4.43 -19.82
CA PHE A 271 3.41 3.99 -20.21
C PHE A 271 3.35 2.97 -21.33
N PHE A 272 4.31 3.04 -22.25
CA PHE A 272 4.39 2.14 -23.40
C PHE A 272 5.81 1.61 -23.54
N LEU A 273 5.93 0.30 -23.75
CA LEU A 273 7.20 -0.37 -23.97
C LEU A 273 7.22 -1.00 -25.35
N LYS A 274 8.33 -0.83 -26.07
CA LYS A 274 8.50 -1.36 -27.42
C LYS A 274 8.61 -2.90 -27.38
N GLU A 275 7.90 -3.60 -28.26
CA GLU A 275 7.93 -5.06 -28.41
C GLU A 275 9.37 -5.56 -28.60
N GLN A 276 10.13 -4.89 -29.49
CA GLN A 276 11.54 -5.18 -29.72
C GLN A 276 12.43 -4.17 -28.98
N LEU A 277 13.03 -4.62 -27.89
CA LEU A 277 13.89 -3.82 -27.01
C LEU A 277 15.30 -3.70 -27.60
N SER A 278 15.71 -2.48 -27.93
CA SER A 278 17.09 -2.19 -28.32
C SER A 278 18.01 -2.10 -27.10
N GLY A 279 19.31 -2.29 -27.30
CA GLY A 279 20.32 -2.21 -26.24
C GLY A 279 21.23 -3.44 -26.22
N HIS A 280 22.34 -3.31 -25.51
CA HIS A 280 23.32 -4.38 -25.32
C HIS A 280 23.01 -5.13 -24.03
N TYR A 281 22.08 -6.08 -24.09
CA TYR A 281 21.75 -6.94 -22.96
C TYR A 281 22.69 -8.16 -22.92
N GLU A 282 23.75 -8.09 -22.10
CA GLU A 282 24.64 -9.25 -21.88
C GLU A 282 23.91 -10.36 -21.10
N ASP A 283 23.22 -9.96 -20.04
CA ASP A 283 22.46 -10.84 -19.15
C ASP A 283 21.23 -10.08 -18.62
N ILE A 284 20.07 -10.33 -19.23
CA ILE A 284 18.82 -9.65 -18.88
C ILE A 284 18.47 -9.86 -17.40
N ASP A 285 18.87 -10.99 -16.78
CA ASP A 285 18.53 -11.25 -15.38
C ASP A 285 19.33 -10.34 -14.42
N LYS A 286 20.53 -9.93 -14.81
CA LYS A 286 21.40 -9.03 -14.02
C LYS A 286 21.08 -7.55 -14.20
N GLU A 287 20.47 -7.19 -15.33
CA GLU A 287 20.12 -5.80 -15.60
C GLU A 287 19.05 -5.28 -14.64
N VAL A 288 19.24 -4.07 -14.13
CA VAL A 288 18.32 -3.42 -13.18
C VAL A 288 17.31 -2.51 -13.90
N PHE A 289 17.68 -2.03 -15.09
CA PHE A 289 16.94 -1.04 -15.87
C PHE A 289 16.73 -1.51 -17.32
N ILE A 290 15.71 -0.96 -17.97
CA ILE A 290 15.58 -1.03 -19.44
C ILE A 290 16.66 -0.16 -20.07
N GLN A 291 17.42 -0.72 -21.01
CA GLN A 291 18.43 0.01 -21.77
C GLN A 291 17.79 0.86 -22.88
N ASP A 292 18.56 1.77 -23.50
CA ASP A 292 18.10 2.64 -24.59
C ASP A 292 16.73 3.28 -24.33
N VAL A 293 16.57 3.86 -23.13
CA VAL A 293 15.27 4.33 -22.60
C VAL A 293 14.51 5.21 -23.60
N LYS A 294 15.21 6.10 -24.33
CA LYS A 294 14.65 6.98 -25.37
C LYS A 294 13.82 6.22 -26.41
N ASP A 295 14.32 5.06 -26.83
CA ASP A 295 13.78 4.28 -27.94
C ASP A 295 12.81 3.19 -27.45
N ASN A 296 13.07 2.63 -26.26
CA ASN A 296 12.29 1.52 -25.74
C ASN A 296 11.09 1.92 -24.88
N LEU A 297 11.16 3.02 -24.11
CA LEU A 297 10.12 3.43 -23.17
C LEU A 297 9.53 4.78 -23.58
N LYS A 298 8.21 4.82 -23.83
CA LYS A 298 7.48 6.07 -24.09
C LYS A 298 6.65 6.48 -22.89
N MET A 299 7.01 7.63 -22.34
CA MET A 299 6.33 8.30 -21.22
C MET A 299 5.59 9.57 -21.67
N LEU A 300 5.74 9.99 -22.93
CA LEU A 300 5.05 11.14 -23.51
C LEU A 300 4.51 10.73 -24.88
N VAL A 301 3.21 10.85 -25.06
CA VAL A 301 2.51 10.48 -26.30
C VAL A 301 1.68 11.65 -26.75
N ASN A 302 1.97 12.15 -27.96
CA ASN A 302 1.28 13.29 -28.53
C ASN A 302 -0.19 12.93 -28.81
N THR A 303 -1.11 13.90 -28.74
CA THR A 303 -2.55 13.67 -28.96
C THR A 303 -2.99 13.69 -30.42
N LYS A 304 -2.11 14.06 -31.36
CA LYS A 304 -2.45 14.20 -32.78
C LYS A 304 -2.41 12.87 -33.52
N ASP A 305 -1.33 12.12 -33.34
CA ASP A 305 -1.07 10.85 -34.03
C ASP A 305 -0.30 9.84 -33.17
N GLY A 306 -0.13 10.14 -31.87
CA GLY A 306 0.76 9.39 -30.99
C GLY A 306 0.39 7.92 -30.87
N PHE A 307 -0.89 7.57 -30.67
CA PHE A 307 -1.29 6.16 -30.62
C PHE A 307 -1.05 5.43 -31.93
N ASN A 308 -1.34 6.05 -33.08
CA ASN A 308 -1.08 5.47 -34.39
C ASN A 308 0.42 5.24 -34.63
N THR A 309 1.26 6.18 -34.20
CA THR A 309 2.71 6.03 -34.27
C THR A 309 3.20 4.90 -33.38
N LEU A 310 2.70 4.79 -32.15
CA LEU A 310 3.03 3.71 -31.22
C LEU A 310 2.60 2.33 -31.75
N THR A 311 1.37 2.20 -32.27
CA THR A 311 0.87 0.98 -32.92
C THR A 311 1.79 0.55 -34.07
N ARG A 312 2.12 1.48 -34.98
CA ARG A 312 3.01 1.21 -36.12
C ARG A 312 4.43 0.81 -35.68
N GLN A 313 4.91 1.37 -34.57
CA GLN A 313 6.22 1.05 -33.99
C GLN A 313 6.19 -0.13 -33.02
N LYS A 314 5.07 -0.86 -32.94
CA LYS A 314 4.89 -2.06 -32.11
C LYS A 314 5.18 -1.80 -30.62
N PHE A 315 4.52 -0.79 -30.07
CA PHE A 315 4.54 -0.56 -28.62
C PHE A 315 3.36 -1.24 -27.93
N HIS A 316 3.61 -1.86 -26.79
CA HIS A 316 2.57 -2.33 -25.89
C HIS A 316 2.28 -1.28 -24.81
N GLN A 317 1.00 -0.99 -24.60
CA GLN A 317 0.55 -0.20 -23.45
C GLN A 317 0.63 -1.04 -22.18
N LEU A 318 1.39 -0.57 -21.20
CA LEU A 318 1.64 -1.34 -19.99
C LEU A 318 0.39 -1.34 -19.08
N PRO A 319 0.01 -2.51 -18.52
CA PRO A 319 -1.03 -2.57 -17.51
C PRO A 319 -0.60 -1.87 -16.20
N ASN A 320 -1.54 -1.73 -15.27
CA ASN A 320 -1.27 -1.07 -13.98
C ASN A 320 -0.15 -1.80 -13.22
N LEU A 321 1.04 -1.19 -13.18
CA LEU A 321 2.26 -1.77 -12.63
C LEU A 321 2.15 -2.11 -11.13
N LYS A 322 1.25 -1.43 -10.39
CA LYS A 322 0.97 -1.73 -8.98
C LYS A 322 0.22 -3.05 -8.79
N ILE A 323 -0.70 -3.38 -9.70
CA ILE A 323 -1.53 -4.60 -9.60
C ILE A 323 -0.75 -5.80 -10.11
N ILE A 324 -0.15 -5.67 -11.30
CA ILE A 324 0.50 -6.81 -11.97
C ILE A 324 1.75 -7.32 -11.24
N HIS A 325 2.27 -6.55 -10.27
CA HIS A 325 3.42 -6.93 -9.46
C HIS A 325 3.28 -8.35 -8.89
N LYS A 326 2.06 -8.76 -8.55
CA LYS A 326 1.74 -10.06 -7.91
C LYS A 326 1.24 -11.16 -8.84
N HIS A 327 0.92 -10.87 -10.11
CA HIS A 327 0.24 -11.81 -11.00
C HIS A 327 1.07 -12.11 -12.24
N GLU A 328 2.15 -12.86 -12.07
CA GLU A 328 3.09 -13.18 -13.16
C GLU A 328 2.43 -13.96 -14.30
N ASP A 329 1.48 -14.85 -13.97
CA ASP A 329 0.82 -15.69 -14.96
C ASP A 329 -0.05 -14.92 -15.94
N LEU A 330 -0.72 -13.84 -15.48
CA LEU A 330 -1.53 -12.97 -16.33
C LEU A 330 -0.67 -12.25 -17.40
N LEU A 331 0.62 -12.08 -17.13
CA LEU A 331 1.54 -11.30 -17.95
C LEU A 331 2.23 -12.14 -19.02
N ASN A 332 2.07 -13.47 -19.00
CA ASN A 332 2.63 -14.37 -20.00
C ASN A 332 2.13 -14.07 -21.42
N GLY A 333 0.96 -13.43 -21.56
CA GLY A 333 0.40 -13.04 -22.85
C GLY A 333 1.04 -11.80 -23.49
N ILE A 334 1.86 -11.03 -22.75
CA ILE A 334 2.57 -9.85 -23.25
C ILE A 334 4.05 -10.22 -23.35
N SER A 335 4.55 -10.34 -24.58
CA SER A 335 5.92 -10.75 -24.87
C SER A 335 6.70 -9.62 -25.53
N PHE A 336 8.00 -9.64 -25.30
CA PHE A 336 9.00 -8.73 -25.83
C PHE A 336 10.13 -9.54 -26.44
N GLU A 337 10.98 -8.90 -27.23
CA GLU A 337 12.18 -9.51 -27.80
C GLU A 337 13.39 -8.63 -27.46
N ILE A 338 14.48 -9.22 -26.99
CA ILE A 338 15.81 -8.58 -26.94
C ILE A 338 16.72 -9.17 -28.00
N GLU A 339 17.61 -8.35 -28.53
CA GLU A 339 18.68 -8.83 -29.40
C GLU A 339 19.88 -9.27 -28.56
N LYS A 340 20.32 -10.52 -28.74
CA LYS A 340 21.56 -11.04 -28.15
C LYS A 340 22.36 -11.77 -29.23
N GLN A 341 23.55 -11.25 -29.52
CA GLN A 341 24.48 -11.84 -30.52
C GLN A 341 23.83 -12.05 -31.90
N GLY A 342 22.93 -11.15 -32.33
CA GLY A 342 22.24 -11.21 -33.61
C GLY A 342 21.00 -12.12 -33.67
N TYR A 343 20.58 -12.69 -32.54
CA TYR A 343 19.34 -13.46 -32.41
C TYR A 343 18.36 -12.77 -31.46
N GLY A 344 17.07 -12.76 -31.82
CA GLY A 344 15.99 -12.31 -30.95
C GLY A 344 15.69 -13.37 -29.88
N ILE A 345 15.72 -12.98 -28.61
CA ILE A 345 15.31 -13.82 -27.49
C ILE A 345 13.97 -13.30 -26.96
N PRO A 346 12.92 -14.12 -26.98
CA PRO A 346 11.64 -13.74 -26.40
C PRO A 346 11.75 -13.66 -24.88
N ILE A 347 11.14 -12.64 -24.31
CA ILE A 347 11.07 -12.36 -22.87
C ILE A 347 9.66 -11.94 -22.54
N LYS A 348 9.17 -12.29 -21.36
CA LYS A 348 7.81 -11.93 -20.97
C LYS A 348 7.79 -10.68 -20.11
N LEU A 349 6.64 -10.00 -20.08
CA LEU A 349 6.44 -8.87 -19.17
C LEU A 349 6.67 -9.26 -17.70
N SER A 350 6.34 -10.49 -17.29
CA SER A 350 6.61 -10.99 -15.93
C SER A 350 8.08 -10.93 -15.55
N GLU A 351 8.99 -11.13 -16.51
CA GLU A 351 10.44 -11.14 -16.31
C GLU A 351 11.04 -9.72 -16.29
N ILE A 352 10.45 -8.77 -17.04
CA ILE A 352 10.99 -7.41 -17.17
C ILE A 352 10.18 -6.33 -16.43
N LYS A 353 9.01 -6.64 -15.85
CA LYS A 353 8.12 -5.67 -15.17
C LYS A 353 8.85 -4.78 -14.17
N GLN A 354 9.79 -5.36 -13.41
CA GLN A 354 10.55 -4.63 -12.40
C GLN A 354 11.54 -3.65 -13.01
N LYS A 355 12.23 -4.06 -14.09
CA LYS A 355 13.16 -3.18 -14.82
C LYS A 355 12.41 -1.98 -15.38
N VAL A 356 11.24 -2.22 -15.95
CA VAL A 356 10.36 -1.16 -16.46
C VAL A 356 9.92 -0.21 -15.33
N TYR A 357 9.47 -0.76 -14.21
CA TYR A 357 9.08 0.01 -13.03
C TYR A 357 10.24 0.88 -12.50
N ASN A 358 11.44 0.30 -12.37
CA ASN A 358 12.65 0.98 -11.94
C ASN A 358 13.04 2.12 -12.89
N THR A 359 13.03 1.86 -14.21
CA THR A 359 13.36 2.89 -15.21
C THR A 359 12.36 4.05 -15.19
N ILE A 360 11.06 3.77 -15.01
CA ILE A 360 10.04 4.83 -14.88
C ILE A 360 10.32 5.69 -13.64
N LEU A 361 10.57 5.07 -12.49
CA LEU A 361 10.89 5.79 -11.25
C LEU A 361 12.18 6.61 -11.39
N GLN A 362 13.22 6.04 -12.01
CA GLN A 362 14.47 6.75 -12.29
C GLN A 362 14.22 8.00 -13.13
N VAL A 363 13.44 7.91 -14.22
CA VAL A 363 13.09 9.07 -15.05
C VAL A 363 12.30 10.12 -14.27
N MET A 364 11.32 9.72 -13.46
CA MET A 364 10.54 10.65 -12.64
C MET A 364 11.43 11.39 -11.62
N ILE A 365 12.30 10.67 -10.91
CA ILE A 365 13.23 11.25 -9.92
C ILE A 365 14.26 12.14 -10.61
N ALA A 366 14.91 11.66 -11.68
CA ALA A 366 15.91 12.42 -12.43
C ALA A 366 15.31 13.68 -13.07
N SER A 367 14.06 13.63 -13.55
CA SER A 367 13.38 14.81 -14.10
C SER A 367 13.25 15.96 -13.09
N PHE A 368 13.01 15.61 -11.83
CA PHE A 368 12.97 16.57 -10.74
C PHE A 368 14.37 17.05 -10.35
N LEU A 369 15.33 16.13 -10.16
CA LEU A 369 16.69 16.47 -9.74
C LEU A 369 17.39 17.37 -10.76
N LYS A 370 17.20 17.11 -12.06
CA LYS A 370 17.75 17.96 -13.12
C LYS A 370 17.26 19.39 -13.00
N LYS A 371 15.96 19.59 -12.77
CA LYS A 371 15.38 20.91 -12.52
C LYS A 371 15.94 21.55 -11.24
N GLU A 372 16.04 20.79 -10.16
CA GLU A 372 16.57 21.27 -8.88
C GLU A 372 18.01 21.79 -9.04
N PHE A 373 18.89 20.99 -9.65
CA PHE A 373 20.28 21.36 -9.84
C PHE A 373 20.51 22.35 -10.97
N ILE A 374 19.56 22.59 -11.89
CA ILE A 374 19.62 23.75 -12.80
C ILE A 374 19.25 25.03 -12.05
N ARG A 375 18.16 24.99 -11.27
CA ARG A 375 17.67 26.15 -10.51
C ARG A 375 18.65 26.57 -9.42
N TYR A 376 19.36 25.61 -8.83
CA TYR A 376 20.34 25.82 -7.77
C TYR A 376 21.68 25.18 -8.17
N ASN A 377 22.37 25.76 -9.16
CA ASN A 377 23.53 25.13 -9.81
C ASN A 377 24.67 24.68 -8.87
N ASN A 378 24.94 25.47 -7.83
CA ASN A 378 26.02 25.20 -6.86
C ASN A 378 25.51 24.47 -5.60
N ALA A 379 24.28 23.99 -5.61
CA ALA A 379 23.72 23.29 -4.47
C ALA A 379 24.33 21.89 -4.32
N THR A 380 24.61 21.55 -3.07
CA THR A 380 24.77 20.16 -2.62
C THR A 380 23.55 19.77 -1.77
N ARG A 381 23.13 18.51 -1.86
CA ARG A 381 21.84 18.05 -1.33
C ARG A 381 21.94 16.77 -0.52
N TYR A 382 21.24 16.76 0.61
CA TYR A 382 20.81 15.56 1.32
C TYR A 382 19.37 15.28 0.93
N ILE A 383 19.09 14.09 0.40
CA ILE A 383 17.79 13.78 -0.19
C ILE A 383 17.07 12.73 0.62
N ARG A 384 15.88 13.06 1.13
CA ARG A 384 14.97 12.07 1.69
C ARG A 384 13.83 11.83 0.72
N LEU A 385 13.74 10.64 0.16
CA LEU A 385 12.60 10.20 -0.65
C LEU A 385 11.60 9.44 0.25
N MET A 386 10.34 9.85 0.23
CA MET A 386 9.22 9.09 0.75
C MET A 386 8.33 8.63 -0.40
N LEU A 387 8.29 7.32 -0.65
CA LEU A 387 7.42 6.71 -1.64
C LEU A 387 6.11 6.27 -0.98
N LEU A 388 4.98 6.68 -1.55
CA LEU A 388 3.67 6.16 -1.16
C LEU A 388 3.42 4.82 -1.86
N VAL A 389 3.01 3.81 -1.09
CA VAL A 389 2.78 2.44 -1.55
C VAL A 389 1.34 1.99 -1.26
N PRO A 390 0.75 1.12 -2.09
CA PRO A 390 -0.59 0.60 -1.86
C PRO A 390 -0.56 -0.48 -0.77
N ASN A 391 -1.70 -0.68 -0.07
CA ASN A 391 -1.80 -1.67 1.00
C ASN A 391 -1.86 -3.11 0.49
N ILE A 392 -2.01 -3.31 -0.82
CA ILE A 392 -1.80 -4.62 -1.42
C ILE A 392 -0.34 -5.08 -1.25
N TYR A 393 0.66 -4.19 -1.14
CA TYR A 393 2.06 -4.62 -1.02
C TYR A 393 2.36 -5.26 0.33
N ASP A 394 3.12 -6.36 0.29
CA ASP A 394 3.65 -7.00 1.50
C ASP A 394 5.05 -6.47 1.86
N THR A 395 5.62 -7.01 2.94
CA THR A 395 6.93 -6.58 3.43
C THR A 395 8.06 -6.86 2.43
N ASN A 396 7.98 -7.94 1.66
CA ASN A 396 8.98 -8.27 0.65
C ASN A 396 8.91 -7.29 -0.52
N ASP A 397 7.69 -6.96 -0.96
CA ASP A 397 7.44 -5.95 -1.99
C ASP A 397 8.04 -4.59 -1.58
N ILE A 398 7.78 -4.15 -0.33
CA ILE A 398 8.31 -2.90 0.23
C ILE A 398 9.84 -2.92 0.30
N ASN A 399 10.42 -3.97 0.87
CA ASN A 399 11.88 -4.11 1.00
C ASN A 399 12.57 -4.10 -0.36
N TYR A 400 11.98 -4.78 -1.34
CA TYR A 400 12.47 -4.80 -2.71
C TYR A 400 12.47 -3.40 -3.33
N ILE A 401 11.36 -2.67 -3.24
CA ILE A 401 11.25 -1.30 -3.78
C ILE A 401 12.24 -0.36 -3.11
N GLN A 402 12.40 -0.43 -1.78
CA GLN A 402 13.40 0.36 -1.06
C GLN A 402 14.81 0.06 -1.57
N HIS A 403 15.14 -1.22 -1.79
CA HIS A 403 16.43 -1.62 -2.36
C HIS A 403 16.64 -1.04 -3.77
N GLN A 404 15.64 -1.11 -4.65
CA GLN A 404 15.75 -0.56 -6.00
C GLN A 404 15.92 0.96 -6.01
N LEU A 405 15.16 1.69 -5.20
CA LEU A 405 15.31 3.14 -5.06
C LEU A 405 16.69 3.54 -4.52
N ASN A 406 17.25 2.75 -3.60
CA ASN A 406 18.63 2.95 -3.14
C ASN A 406 19.63 2.77 -4.28
N ASN A 407 19.43 1.78 -5.16
CA ASN A 407 20.28 1.59 -6.34
C ASN A 407 20.15 2.76 -7.33
N ILE A 408 18.94 3.28 -7.55
CA ILE A 408 18.70 4.46 -8.39
C ILE A 408 19.47 5.67 -7.83
N PHE A 409 19.32 5.98 -6.55
CA PHE A 409 20.05 7.11 -5.96
C PHE A 409 21.56 6.91 -5.96
N LYS A 410 22.03 5.68 -5.73
CA LYS A 410 23.45 5.34 -5.82
C LYS A 410 23.98 5.66 -7.22
N GLU A 411 23.34 5.15 -8.27
CA GLU A 411 23.73 5.40 -9.66
C GLU A 411 23.71 6.90 -10.01
N LEU A 412 22.63 7.60 -9.63
CA LEU A 412 22.50 9.05 -9.85
C LEU A 412 23.60 9.83 -9.11
N SER A 413 23.96 9.42 -7.89
CA SER A 413 24.99 10.06 -7.07
C SER A 413 26.42 9.76 -7.54
N GLU A 414 26.68 8.58 -8.10
CA GLU A 414 28.01 8.18 -8.57
C GLU A 414 28.31 8.74 -9.98
N ASN A 415 27.26 8.94 -10.79
CA ASN A 415 27.35 9.39 -12.17
C ASN A 415 26.88 10.85 -12.36
N GLU A 416 25.59 11.06 -12.68
CA GLU A 416 25.05 12.35 -13.17
C GLU A 416 25.19 13.50 -12.15
N TYR A 417 25.04 13.20 -10.86
CA TYR A 417 25.04 14.17 -9.76
C TYR A 417 26.17 13.94 -8.76
N ARG A 418 27.31 13.46 -9.26
CA ARG A 418 28.54 13.32 -8.47
C ARG A 418 28.89 14.62 -7.74
N ASP A 419 29.23 14.47 -6.46
CA ASP A 419 29.53 15.55 -5.51
C ASP A 419 28.36 16.52 -5.22
N LYS A 420 27.21 16.37 -5.89
CA LYS A 420 26.00 17.16 -5.65
C LYS A 420 25.00 16.47 -4.72
N ILE A 421 24.91 15.14 -4.75
CA ILE A 421 24.13 14.35 -3.78
C ILE A 421 25.09 13.87 -2.70
N LEU A 422 24.96 14.39 -1.48
CA LEU A 422 25.87 14.10 -0.36
C LEU A 422 25.47 12.84 0.41
N ALA A 423 24.17 12.62 0.58
CA ALA A 423 23.60 11.39 1.10
C ALA A 423 22.12 11.32 0.70
N TRP A 424 21.56 10.11 0.73
CA TRP A 424 20.14 9.91 0.52
C TRP A 424 19.54 8.94 1.54
N GLU A 425 18.22 9.00 1.62
CA GLU A 425 17.42 8.16 2.48
C GLU A 425 16.13 7.81 1.74
N VAL A 426 15.77 6.53 1.73
CA VAL A 426 14.55 6.03 1.11
C VAL A 426 13.61 5.50 2.18
N LEU A 427 12.38 6.01 2.19
CA LEU A 427 11.30 5.61 3.08
C LEU A 427 10.06 5.25 2.27
N THR A 428 9.21 4.42 2.85
CA THR A 428 7.89 4.08 2.31
C THR A 428 6.80 4.37 3.34
N ILE A 429 5.61 4.73 2.87
CA ILE A 429 4.40 4.88 3.71
C ILE A 429 3.19 4.40 2.91
N SER A 430 2.19 3.81 3.55
CA SER A 430 0.95 3.46 2.85
C SER A 430 0.18 4.72 2.41
N GLU A 431 -0.50 4.63 1.26
CA GLU A 431 -1.36 5.71 0.73
C GLU A 431 -2.51 6.06 1.69
N SER A 432 -3.11 5.04 2.31
CA SER A 432 -4.15 5.20 3.33
C SER A 432 -3.65 5.93 4.58
N ASP A 433 -2.47 5.58 5.12
CA ASP A 433 -1.92 6.26 6.29
C ASP A 433 -1.47 7.68 5.97
N ALA A 434 -0.84 7.88 4.81
CA ALA A 434 -0.50 9.21 4.31
C ALA A 434 -1.73 10.11 4.16
N SER A 435 -2.87 9.54 3.73
CA SER A 435 -4.15 10.26 3.66
C SER A 435 -4.66 10.67 5.04
N PHE A 436 -4.57 9.79 6.04
CA PHE A 436 -4.91 10.15 7.42
C PHE A 436 -4.04 11.30 7.94
N ILE A 437 -2.74 11.23 7.66
CA ILE A 437 -1.78 12.26 8.04
C ILE A 437 -2.16 13.62 7.39
N GLY A 438 -2.52 13.62 6.11
CA GLY A 438 -3.01 14.84 5.46
C GLY A 438 -4.29 15.38 6.13
N TYR A 439 -5.20 14.47 6.50
CA TYR A 439 -6.46 14.83 7.15
C TYR A 439 -6.26 15.41 8.55
N ILE A 440 -5.42 14.80 9.42
CA ILE A 440 -5.12 15.32 10.77
C ILE A 440 -4.44 16.69 10.70
N ASN A 441 -3.56 16.93 9.71
CA ASN A 441 -2.90 18.23 9.56
C ASN A 441 -3.89 19.37 9.30
N LYS A 442 -5.00 19.07 8.62
CA LYS A 442 -6.07 20.04 8.33
C LYS A 442 -7.11 20.14 9.45
N ASN A 443 -7.40 19.03 10.13
CA ASN A 443 -8.55 18.90 11.03
C ASN A 443 -8.16 18.55 12.49
N ASN A 444 -6.94 18.88 12.92
CA ASN A 444 -6.39 18.48 14.22
C ASN A 444 -7.30 18.77 15.43
N THR A 445 -8.11 19.84 15.40
CA THR A 445 -9.05 20.21 16.46
C THR A 445 -10.25 19.25 16.58
N GLN A 446 -10.56 18.51 15.53
CA GLN A 446 -11.65 17.53 15.48
C GLN A 446 -11.16 16.10 15.75
N ILE A 447 -9.84 15.90 15.78
CA ILE A 447 -9.23 14.60 16.06
C ILE A 447 -9.16 14.36 17.56
N GLN A 448 -9.66 13.20 17.98
CA GLN A 448 -9.66 12.76 19.37
C GLN A 448 -8.40 11.92 19.67
N LYS A 449 -7.92 11.99 20.91
CA LYS A 449 -6.82 11.16 21.44
C LYS A 449 -7.33 9.76 21.81
N ASP A 450 -6.45 8.76 21.72
CA ASP A 450 -6.75 7.35 22.06
C ASP A 450 -7.98 6.78 21.33
N ARG A 451 -8.13 7.14 20.04
CA ARG A 451 -9.25 6.71 19.20
C ARG A 451 -8.79 6.07 17.91
N ASP A 452 -9.58 5.10 17.44
CA ASP A 452 -9.41 4.48 16.12
C ASP A 452 -10.04 5.34 15.01
N TYR A 453 -9.34 5.46 13.89
CA TYR A 453 -9.81 6.07 12.66
C TYR A 453 -9.66 5.08 11.51
N ILE A 454 -10.71 4.96 10.70
CA ILE A 454 -10.71 4.12 9.49
C ILE A 454 -10.45 5.01 8.29
N ILE A 455 -9.57 4.57 7.40
CA ILE A 455 -9.30 5.24 6.13
C ILE A 455 -9.60 4.24 5.02
N ILE A 456 -10.38 4.66 4.03
CA ILE A 456 -10.68 3.89 2.82
C ILE A 456 -10.29 4.76 1.64
N ASP A 457 -9.27 4.34 0.89
CA ASP A 457 -8.76 4.96 -0.32
C ASP A 457 -9.14 4.10 -1.53
N SER A 458 -10.08 4.57 -2.35
CA SER A 458 -10.48 3.87 -3.57
C SER A 458 -9.98 4.62 -4.80
N GLY A 459 -8.82 4.18 -5.31
CA GLY A 459 -8.16 4.73 -6.49
C GLY A 459 -8.74 4.21 -7.80
N LYS A 460 -7.98 4.24 -8.89
CA LYS A 460 -8.45 3.70 -10.18
C LYS A 460 -8.37 2.18 -10.26
N GLY A 461 -7.31 1.59 -9.70
CA GLY A 461 -7.06 0.14 -9.78
C GLY A 461 -7.25 -0.61 -8.46
N THR A 462 -6.96 0.02 -7.33
CA THR A 462 -6.95 -0.61 -6.01
C THR A 462 -7.90 0.11 -5.06
N THR A 463 -8.46 -0.65 -4.13
CA THR A 463 -9.09 -0.11 -2.93
C THR A 463 -8.24 -0.52 -1.73
N ASP A 464 -7.68 0.46 -1.05
CA ASP A 464 -6.76 0.32 0.08
C ASP A 464 -7.44 0.88 1.34
N PHE A 465 -7.32 0.19 2.48
CA PHE A 465 -7.92 0.66 3.72
C PHE A 465 -7.07 0.35 4.94
N SER A 466 -7.12 1.23 5.93
CA SER A 466 -6.36 1.08 7.18
C SER A 466 -7.15 1.55 8.39
N ILE A 467 -6.70 1.08 9.56
CA ILE A 467 -7.16 1.51 10.87
C ILE A 467 -5.93 2.07 11.58
N ILE A 468 -6.02 3.30 12.06
CA ILE A 468 -4.95 3.99 12.78
C ILE A 468 -5.51 4.49 14.10
N ARG A 469 -4.77 4.22 15.18
CA ARG A 469 -5.07 4.76 16.51
C ARG A 469 -4.22 5.98 16.81
N THR A 470 -4.86 7.03 17.29
CA THR A 470 -4.18 8.22 17.83
C THR A 470 -3.63 7.95 19.23
N GLY A 471 -2.50 8.55 19.57
CA GLY A 471 -1.85 8.33 20.87
C GLY A 471 -2.63 8.89 22.05
N LYS A 472 -2.42 8.28 23.22
CA LYS A 472 -3.05 8.68 24.50
C LYS A 472 -2.68 10.10 24.92
N GLY A 473 -1.40 10.45 24.82
CA GLY A 473 -0.90 11.77 25.18
C GLY A 473 -1.00 12.79 24.04
N ASN A 474 -0.79 12.33 22.80
CA ASN A 474 -0.62 13.18 21.62
C ASN A 474 -1.31 12.56 20.41
N ILE A 475 -2.14 13.33 19.70
CA ILE A 475 -2.83 12.88 18.48
C ILE A 475 -1.88 12.56 17.33
N PHE A 476 -0.66 13.10 17.33
CA PHE A 476 0.35 12.87 16.29
C PHE A 476 1.24 11.64 16.56
N ASP A 477 1.06 10.98 17.70
CA ASP A 477 1.63 9.66 17.95
C ASP A 477 0.71 8.60 17.34
N LEU A 478 0.98 8.23 16.08
CA LEU A 478 0.08 7.37 15.30
C LEU A 478 0.52 5.92 15.39
N LYS A 479 -0.41 5.06 15.80
CA LYS A 479 -0.21 3.61 15.86
C LYS A 479 -1.06 2.95 14.79
N PRO A 480 -0.47 2.45 13.69
CA PRO A 480 -1.20 1.58 12.76
C PRO A 480 -1.77 0.41 13.54
N VAL A 481 -3.03 0.07 13.29
CA VAL A 481 -3.78 -1.04 13.90
C VAL A 481 -4.11 -2.10 12.85
N TYR A 482 -4.34 -1.70 11.60
CA TYR A 482 -4.62 -2.64 10.52
C TYR A 482 -4.40 -1.97 9.17
N ARG A 483 -3.94 -2.72 8.17
CA ARG A 483 -3.84 -2.29 6.77
C ARG A 483 -4.20 -3.48 5.89
N ASN A 484 -4.99 -3.23 4.87
CA ASN A 484 -5.30 -4.21 3.83
C ASN A 484 -5.75 -3.48 2.55
N GLY A 485 -5.87 -4.20 1.45
CA GLY A 485 -6.36 -3.69 0.18
C GLY A 485 -6.60 -4.82 -0.82
N PHE A 486 -7.28 -4.52 -1.91
CA PHE A 486 -7.53 -5.46 -3.00
C PHE A 486 -7.56 -4.75 -4.36
N SER A 487 -7.37 -5.52 -5.44
CA SER A 487 -7.60 -5.07 -6.81
C SER A 487 -9.09 -4.91 -7.03
N GLY A 488 -9.57 -3.71 -7.35
CA GLY A 488 -11.01 -3.47 -7.51
C GLY A 488 -11.39 -2.07 -7.06
N ALA A 489 -11.57 -1.19 -8.03
CA ALA A 489 -11.98 0.19 -7.80
C ALA A 489 -12.58 0.80 -9.09
N GLY A 490 -12.11 1.96 -9.53
CA GLY A 490 -12.70 2.71 -10.63
C GLY A 490 -12.69 1.99 -11.98
N ASN A 491 -11.63 1.23 -12.30
CA ASN A 491 -11.55 0.43 -13.53
C ASN A 491 -12.56 -0.72 -13.54
N MET A 492 -12.85 -1.29 -12.37
CA MET A 492 -13.85 -2.34 -12.24
C MET A 492 -15.26 -1.80 -12.54
N ILE A 493 -15.55 -0.55 -12.14
CA ILE A 493 -16.79 0.13 -12.49
C ILE A 493 -16.86 0.40 -14.00
N THR A 494 -15.75 0.82 -14.62
CA THR A 494 -15.69 0.99 -16.08
C THR A 494 -15.88 -0.34 -16.82
N TYR A 495 -15.32 -1.42 -16.29
CA TYR A 495 -15.54 -2.77 -16.78
C TYR A 495 -17.02 -3.18 -16.67
N ALA A 496 -17.72 -2.80 -15.59
CA ALA A 496 -19.16 -3.02 -15.45
C ALA A 496 -20.00 -2.21 -16.46
N VAL A 497 -19.57 -1.00 -16.83
CA VAL A 497 -20.15 -0.23 -17.94
C VAL A 497 -19.92 -0.96 -19.27
N PHE A 498 -18.73 -1.53 -19.47
CA PHE A 498 -18.44 -2.36 -20.65
C PHE A 498 -19.30 -3.62 -20.71
N GLU A 499 -19.49 -4.33 -19.61
CA GLU A 499 -20.41 -5.49 -19.51
C GLU A 499 -21.85 -5.10 -19.83
N THR A 500 -22.28 -3.91 -19.38
CA THR A 500 -23.60 -3.35 -19.71
C THR A 500 -23.73 -3.13 -21.22
N LEU A 501 -22.68 -2.62 -21.87
CA LEU A 501 -22.66 -2.44 -23.32
C LEU A 501 -22.72 -3.78 -24.07
N LEU A 502 -21.90 -4.75 -23.66
CA LEU A 502 -21.90 -6.07 -24.29
C LEU A 502 -23.24 -6.79 -24.15
N HIS A 503 -23.85 -6.73 -22.95
CA HIS A 503 -25.19 -7.25 -22.72
C HIS A 503 -26.22 -6.55 -23.63
N TYR A 504 -26.13 -5.22 -23.76
CA TYR A 504 -26.99 -4.46 -24.65
C TYR A 504 -26.88 -4.90 -26.10
N ILE A 505 -25.66 -5.03 -26.64
CA ILE A 505 -25.43 -5.52 -28.01
C ILE A 505 -26.06 -6.92 -28.21
N ARG A 506 -25.95 -7.81 -27.23
CA ARG A 506 -26.55 -9.15 -27.30
C ARG A 506 -28.08 -9.08 -27.31
N GLN A 507 -28.67 -8.22 -26.49
CA GLN A 507 -30.12 -8.07 -26.40
C GLN A 507 -30.71 -7.45 -27.67
N THR A 508 -30.03 -6.51 -28.32
CA THR A 508 -30.53 -5.83 -29.51
C THR A 508 -30.26 -6.58 -30.82
N ALA A 509 -29.47 -7.65 -30.79
CA ALA A 509 -29.12 -8.45 -31.96
C ALA A 509 -30.29 -9.30 -32.47
N HIS A 510 -30.21 -9.75 -33.72
CA HIS A 510 -31.18 -10.71 -34.26
C HIS A 510 -31.02 -12.13 -33.70
N THR A 511 -29.78 -12.55 -33.40
CA THR A 511 -29.51 -13.87 -32.82
C THR A 511 -28.43 -13.80 -31.75
N SER A 512 -28.49 -14.68 -30.75
CA SER A 512 -27.45 -14.76 -29.72
C SER A 512 -26.11 -15.24 -30.29
N GLN A 513 -26.11 -16.06 -31.35
CA GLN A 513 -24.88 -16.59 -31.93
C GLN A 513 -24.13 -15.52 -32.74
N SER A 514 -24.85 -14.70 -33.51
CA SER A 514 -24.24 -13.61 -34.29
C SER A 514 -23.66 -12.52 -33.40
N SER A 515 -24.34 -12.17 -32.30
CA SER A 515 -23.83 -11.19 -31.32
C SER A 515 -22.59 -11.67 -30.58
N ILE A 516 -22.57 -12.91 -30.08
CA ILE A 516 -21.37 -13.47 -29.43
C ILE A 516 -20.19 -13.47 -30.40
N LYS A 517 -20.40 -13.92 -31.64
CA LYS A 517 -19.35 -13.90 -32.67
C LYS A 517 -18.85 -12.48 -32.94
N TYR A 518 -19.75 -11.51 -33.09
CA TYR A 518 -19.39 -10.11 -33.28
C TYR A 518 -18.55 -9.59 -32.11
N ILE A 519 -18.98 -9.81 -30.87
CA ILE A 519 -18.25 -9.34 -29.68
C ILE A 519 -16.84 -9.92 -29.66
N LYS A 520 -16.67 -11.23 -29.88
CA LYS A 520 -15.35 -11.87 -29.91
C LYS A 520 -14.48 -11.34 -31.06
N ASP A 521 -14.99 -11.39 -32.28
CA ASP A 521 -14.19 -11.13 -33.49
C ASP A 521 -13.93 -9.63 -33.72
N LYS A 522 -14.84 -8.75 -33.30
CA LYS A 522 -14.82 -7.32 -33.62
C LYS A 522 -14.59 -6.41 -32.42
N VAL A 523 -14.83 -6.87 -31.19
CA VAL A 523 -14.59 -6.06 -29.98
C VAL A 523 -13.40 -6.62 -29.21
N VAL A 524 -13.50 -7.84 -28.69
CA VAL A 524 -12.46 -8.43 -27.83
C VAL A 524 -11.15 -8.57 -28.58
N ARG A 525 -11.16 -9.10 -29.81
CA ARG A 525 -9.95 -9.24 -30.64
C ARG A 525 -9.16 -7.94 -30.80
N ILE A 526 -9.85 -6.80 -30.92
CA ILE A 526 -9.21 -5.49 -31.05
C ILE A 526 -8.64 -5.02 -29.70
N LEU A 527 -9.36 -5.25 -28.60
CA LEU A 527 -8.87 -4.92 -27.26
C LEU A 527 -7.65 -5.74 -26.83
N THR A 528 -7.51 -6.95 -27.38
CA THR A 528 -6.34 -7.83 -27.21
C THR A 528 -5.24 -7.61 -28.23
N SER A 529 -5.44 -6.79 -29.28
CA SER A 529 -4.42 -6.51 -30.29
C SER A 529 -3.61 -5.26 -29.95
N ASP A 530 -2.57 -4.99 -30.75
CA ASP A 530 -1.71 -3.79 -30.61
C ASP A 530 -2.35 -2.50 -31.16
N ASP A 531 -3.67 -2.48 -31.38
CA ASP A 531 -4.40 -1.33 -31.90
C ASP A 531 -4.72 -0.36 -30.77
N LEU A 532 -3.70 0.43 -30.39
CA LEU A 532 -3.77 1.35 -29.27
C LEU A 532 -4.80 2.47 -29.48
N GLU A 533 -5.03 2.91 -30.72
CA GLU A 533 -5.97 3.99 -31.00
C GLU A 533 -7.41 3.55 -30.70
N ARG A 534 -7.87 2.46 -31.33
CA ARG A 534 -9.25 2.00 -31.14
C ARG A 534 -9.50 1.56 -29.70
N LYS A 535 -8.53 0.92 -29.07
CA LYS A 535 -8.57 0.51 -27.66
C LYS A 535 -8.77 1.70 -26.73
N ASN A 536 -7.96 2.75 -26.86
CA ASN A 536 -8.06 3.93 -26.00
C ASN A 536 -9.27 4.81 -26.32
N ASN A 537 -9.73 4.85 -27.59
CA ASN A 537 -10.95 5.56 -27.96
C ASN A 537 -12.20 4.90 -27.35
N LEU A 538 -12.32 3.57 -27.45
CA LEU A 538 -13.41 2.85 -26.78
C LEU A 538 -13.39 3.10 -25.27
N TYR A 539 -12.22 2.95 -24.64
CA TYR A 539 -12.09 3.15 -23.21
C TYR A 539 -12.46 4.57 -22.77
N SER A 540 -12.08 5.58 -23.55
CA SER A 540 -12.41 6.98 -23.26
C SER A 540 -13.92 7.24 -23.30
N GLU A 541 -14.63 6.64 -24.26
CA GLU A 541 -16.10 6.72 -24.31
C GLU A 541 -16.77 6.00 -23.12
N LEU A 542 -16.24 4.85 -22.70
CA LEU A 542 -16.73 4.15 -21.50
C LEU A 542 -16.51 4.95 -20.21
N GLU A 543 -15.34 5.58 -20.06
CA GLU A 543 -15.07 6.49 -18.94
C GLU A 543 -16.01 7.69 -18.96
N ARG A 544 -16.24 8.31 -20.12
CA ARG A 544 -17.19 9.42 -20.28
C ARG A 544 -18.59 9.02 -19.85
N LEU A 545 -19.06 7.85 -20.28
CA LEU A 545 -20.36 7.32 -19.87
C LEU A 545 -20.42 7.07 -18.36
N LYS A 546 -19.37 6.50 -17.75
CA LYS A 546 -19.28 6.35 -16.28
C LYS A 546 -19.43 7.70 -15.56
N PHE A 547 -18.76 8.76 -16.04
CA PHE A 547 -18.91 10.11 -15.48
C PHE A 547 -20.35 10.64 -15.63
N ASN A 548 -21.02 10.32 -16.73
CA ASN A 548 -22.41 10.71 -17.01
C ASN A 548 -23.45 9.68 -16.55
N TYR A 549 -23.12 8.84 -15.56
CA TYR A 549 -24.04 7.84 -15.04
C TYR A 549 -25.30 8.47 -14.46
N LYS A 550 -26.45 7.86 -14.73
CA LYS A 550 -27.74 8.25 -14.17
C LYS A 550 -28.37 7.12 -13.35
N GLY A 551 -28.95 7.50 -12.22
CA GLY A 551 -29.61 6.58 -11.29
C GLY A 551 -30.94 5.99 -11.81
N ALA A 552 -31.52 5.11 -11.00
CA ALA A 552 -32.68 4.29 -11.36
C ALA A 552 -33.89 5.08 -11.90
N ASN A 553 -34.13 6.29 -11.40
CA ASN A 553 -35.32 7.09 -11.73
C ASN A 553 -35.43 7.51 -13.20
N VAL A 554 -34.32 7.55 -13.95
CA VAL A 554 -34.29 7.93 -15.37
C VAL A 554 -33.79 6.79 -16.26
N LYS A 555 -33.68 5.57 -15.73
CA LYS A 555 -33.15 4.40 -16.43
C LYS A 555 -33.88 4.12 -17.74
N ALA A 556 -35.21 4.24 -17.77
CA ALA A 556 -36.01 4.04 -18.99
C ALA A 556 -35.74 5.12 -20.05
N GLN A 557 -35.58 6.38 -19.63
CA GLN A 557 -35.25 7.48 -20.53
C GLN A 557 -33.87 7.27 -21.15
N VAL A 558 -32.87 6.93 -20.34
CA VAL A 558 -31.51 6.66 -20.82
C VAL A 558 -31.51 5.45 -21.77
N ARG A 559 -32.26 4.38 -21.46
CA ARG A 559 -32.43 3.25 -22.37
C ARG A 559 -33.00 3.69 -23.72
N GLY A 560 -34.05 4.53 -23.72
CA GLY A 560 -34.61 5.09 -24.94
C GLY A 560 -33.60 5.90 -25.78
N THR A 561 -32.63 6.58 -25.16
CA THR A 561 -31.55 7.26 -25.92
C THR A 561 -30.61 6.28 -26.61
N TRP A 562 -30.33 5.12 -26.00
CA TRP A 562 -29.54 4.07 -26.62
C TRP A 562 -30.30 3.38 -27.75
N ASP A 563 -31.60 3.13 -27.56
CA ASP A 563 -32.44 2.48 -28.58
C ASP A 563 -32.56 3.33 -29.86
N ASN A 564 -32.44 4.66 -29.73
CA ASN A 564 -32.51 5.63 -30.83
C ASN A 564 -31.14 6.13 -31.32
N ALA A 565 -30.04 5.64 -30.74
CA ALA A 565 -28.70 6.07 -31.13
C ALA A 565 -28.37 5.63 -32.56
N LYS A 566 -27.73 6.53 -33.33
CA LYS A 566 -27.37 6.28 -34.73
C LYS A 566 -25.98 6.81 -35.06
N SER A 567 -25.28 6.06 -35.91
CA SER A 567 -24.05 6.47 -36.59
C SER A 567 -24.31 6.39 -38.10
N GLY A 568 -24.71 7.51 -38.71
CA GLY A 568 -25.32 7.50 -40.04
C GLY A 568 -26.68 6.81 -40.00
N ASP A 569 -26.90 5.82 -40.87
CA ASP A 569 -28.13 5.02 -40.90
C ASP A 569 -28.08 3.79 -39.97
N ILE A 570 -26.95 3.52 -39.33
CA ILE A 570 -26.73 2.31 -38.52
C ILE A 570 -27.03 2.61 -37.06
N GLY A 571 -27.96 1.87 -36.46
CA GLY A 571 -28.19 1.83 -35.01
C GLY A 571 -27.57 0.58 -34.36
N PHE A 572 -27.77 0.42 -33.05
CA PHE A 572 -27.28 -0.78 -32.33
C PHE A 572 -27.91 -2.11 -32.80
N LYS A 573 -29.15 -2.07 -33.31
CA LYS A 573 -29.82 -3.25 -33.88
C LYS A 573 -29.13 -3.72 -35.17
N ASP A 574 -28.69 -2.76 -35.97
CA ASP A 574 -28.08 -2.97 -37.29
C ASP A 574 -26.56 -3.13 -37.21
N LEU A 575 -25.96 -2.88 -36.04
CA LEU A 575 -24.50 -2.85 -35.82
C LEU A 575 -23.80 -4.15 -36.25
N ILE A 576 -24.42 -5.31 -35.99
CA ILE A 576 -23.82 -6.62 -36.27
C ILE A 576 -23.81 -6.93 -37.77
N GLU A 577 -24.86 -6.52 -38.49
CA GLU A 577 -25.04 -6.84 -39.91
C GLU A 577 -24.39 -5.82 -40.83
N PHE A 578 -24.46 -4.53 -40.48
CA PHE A 578 -24.09 -3.42 -41.35
C PHE A 578 -22.95 -2.54 -40.79
N GLY A 579 -22.56 -2.74 -39.53
CA GLY A 579 -21.51 -1.94 -38.89
C GLY A 579 -20.09 -2.34 -39.30
N ASP A 580 -19.19 -1.35 -39.36
CA ASP A 580 -17.74 -1.53 -39.55
C ASP A 580 -17.05 -1.89 -38.23
N GLY A 581 -17.58 -2.90 -37.52
CA GLY A 581 -17.03 -3.36 -36.25
C GLY A 581 -16.95 -2.28 -35.17
N ILE A 582 -15.79 -2.16 -34.51
CA ILE A 582 -15.61 -1.31 -33.33
C ILE A 582 -15.69 0.19 -33.64
N ASN A 583 -15.39 0.64 -34.87
CA ASN A 583 -15.43 2.07 -35.21
C ASN A 583 -16.88 2.58 -35.17
N THR A 584 -17.81 1.84 -35.78
CA THR A 584 -19.24 2.14 -35.71
C THR A 584 -19.74 2.09 -34.28
N LEU A 585 -19.27 1.13 -33.47
CA LEU A 585 -19.59 1.06 -32.05
C LEU A 585 -19.13 2.32 -31.30
N ILE A 586 -17.88 2.77 -31.50
CA ILE A 586 -17.37 4.00 -30.89
C ILE A 586 -18.20 5.21 -31.32
N SER A 587 -18.55 5.33 -32.60
CA SER A 587 -19.41 6.41 -33.09
C SER A 587 -20.81 6.39 -32.48
N LEU A 588 -21.41 5.20 -32.28
CA LEU A 588 -22.67 5.05 -31.57
C LEU A 588 -22.56 5.50 -30.12
N LEU A 589 -21.48 5.12 -29.42
CA LEU A 589 -21.22 5.54 -28.05
C LEU A 589 -21.04 7.06 -27.97
N ASN A 590 -20.34 7.68 -28.92
CA ASN A 590 -20.17 9.12 -28.99
C ASN A 590 -21.53 9.85 -29.12
N GLY A 591 -22.47 9.25 -29.85
CA GLY A 591 -23.83 9.77 -30.02
C GLY A 591 -24.74 9.68 -28.79
N ILE A 592 -24.34 8.98 -27.72
CA ILE A 592 -25.09 8.89 -26.46
C ILE A 592 -24.40 9.66 -25.33
N GLU A 593 -25.19 10.40 -24.56
CA GLU A 593 -24.65 11.23 -23.47
C GLU A 593 -24.49 10.45 -22.16
N ASN A 594 -25.44 9.57 -21.85
CA ASN A 594 -25.65 9.01 -20.52
C ASN A 594 -25.68 7.47 -20.53
N VAL A 595 -25.33 6.85 -19.40
CA VAL A 595 -25.54 5.42 -19.13
C VAL A 595 -26.32 5.25 -17.82
N ALA A 596 -27.09 4.18 -17.72
CA ALA A 596 -27.72 3.75 -16.47
C ALA A 596 -27.46 2.26 -16.26
N ASP A 597 -27.68 1.78 -15.05
CA ASP A 597 -27.47 0.36 -14.76
C ASP A 597 -28.63 -0.49 -15.27
N PHE A 598 -28.60 -0.84 -16.56
CA PHE A 598 -29.68 -1.58 -17.20
C PHE A 598 -29.85 -3.00 -16.66
N TYR A 599 -28.73 -3.64 -16.33
CA TYR A 599 -28.68 -5.08 -16.05
C TYR A 599 -28.00 -5.43 -14.72
N ASN A 600 -27.85 -4.45 -13.83
CA ASN A 600 -27.33 -4.57 -12.47
C ASN A 600 -25.81 -4.76 -12.33
N TYR A 601 -25.03 -4.72 -13.43
CA TYR A 601 -23.56 -4.91 -13.36
C TYR A 601 -22.88 -3.82 -12.53
N ILE A 602 -23.33 -2.57 -12.64
CA ILE A 602 -22.71 -1.42 -11.97
C ILE A 602 -23.02 -1.46 -10.47
N GLY A 603 -24.28 -1.72 -10.12
CA GLY A 603 -24.74 -1.89 -8.75
C GLY A 603 -24.04 -3.05 -8.07
N GLU A 604 -23.98 -4.24 -8.71
CA GLU A 604 -23.25 -5.40 -8.17
C GLU A 604 -21.78 -5.13 -7.93
N THR A 605 -21.14 -4.34 -8.81
CA THR A 605 -19.74 -3.95 -8.63
C THR A 605 -19.56 -3.01 -7.44
N CYS A 606 -20.46 -2.03 -7.26
CA CYS A 606 -20.43 -1.13 -6.10
C CYS A 606 -20.67 -1.89 -4.79
N ASP A 607 -21.64 -2.80 -4.80
CA ASP A 607 -21.98 -3.70 -3.68
C ASP A 607 -20.79 -4.58 -3.31
N PHE A 608 -20.07 -5.09 -4.32
CA PHE A 608 -18.89 -5.89 -4.11
C PHE A 608 -17.74 -5.09 -3.47
N ILE A 609 -17.40 -3.92 -4.00
CA ILE A 609 -16.31 -3.07 -3.47
C ILE A 609 -16.62 -2.67 -2.02
N ALA A 610 -17.85 -2.22 -1.75
CA ALA A 610 -18.28 -1.83 -0.42
C ALA A 610 -18.33 -3.02 0.55
N GLY A 611 -18.96 -4.12 0.15
CA GLY A 611 -19.11 -5.33 0.96
C GLY A 611 -17.76 -5.95 1.33
N SER A 612 -16.83 -6.04 0.38
CA SER A 612 -15.48 -6.57 0.63
C SER A 612 -14.72 -5.72 1.64
N THR A 613 -14.71 -4.40 1.44
CA THR A 613 -14.05 -3.45 2.35
C THR A 613 -14.60 -3.57 3.77
N VAL A 614 -15.93 -3.53 3.92
CA VAL A 614 -16.58 -3.55 5.23
C VAL A 614 -16.43 -4.91 5.93
N SER A 615 -16.40 -6.01 5.19
CA SER A 615 -16.17 -7.35 5.76
C SER A 615 -14.81 -7.45 6.47
N TYR A 616 -13.75 -6.94 5.84
CA TYR A 616 -12.42 -6.91 6.46
C TYR A 616 -12.35 -5.94 7.66
N LEU A 617 -13.02 -4.79 7.59
CA LEU A 617 -13.06 -3.85 8.72
C LEU A 617 -13.83 -4.43 9.90
N LYS A 618 -14.93 -5.13 9.63
CA LYS A 618 -15.76 -5.81 10.62
C LYS A 618 -14.97 -6.90 11.35
N LEU A 619 -14.11 -7.62 10.63
CA LEU A 619 -13.19 -8.59 11.22
C LEU A 619 -12.35 -7.98 12.36
N ILE A 620 -11.84 -6.75 12.18
CA ILE A 620 -11.07 -6.08 13.23
C ILE A 620 -11.97 -5.57 14.34
N LYS A 621 -13.07 -4.91 13.99
CA LYS A 621 -14.05 -4.38 14.96
C LYS A 621 -14.53 -5.46 15.93
N ASP A 622 -14.89 -6.64 15.41
CA ASP A 622 -15.53 -7.69 16.20
C ASP A 622 -14.53 -8.45 17.09
N ASN A 623 -13.23 -8.38 16.80
CA ASN A 623 -12.20 -9.15 17.52
C ASN A 623 -11.24 -8.30 18.37
N LYS A 624 -11.23 -6.97 18.20
CA LYS A 624 -10.40 -6.04 18.98
C LYS A 624 -11.15 -5.58 20.25
N LYS A 625 -10.58 -5.86 21.44
CA LYS A 625 -11.24 -5.65 22.74
C LYS A 625 -11.63 -4.19 23.02
N ASP A 626 -10.83 -3.25 22.54
CA ASP A 626 -10.94 -1.82 22.83
C ASP A 626 -11.18 -0.99 21.57
N PHE A 627 -11.75 -1.59 20.52
CA PHE A 627 -12.06 -0.89 19.28
C PHE A 627 -13.03 0.27 19.52
N ASN A 628 -12.64 1.47 19.13
CA ASN A 628 -13.37 2.69 19.50
C ASN A 628 -13.37 3.76 18.39
N CYS A 629 -13.90 3.39 17.22
CA CYS A 629 -13.94 4.25 16.02
C CYS A 629 -14.52 5.65 16.28
N ALA A 630 -13.68 6.69 16.10
CA ALA A 630 -14.08 8.09 16.20
C ALA A 630 -14.48 8.67 14.83
N GLY A 631 -13.91 8.19 13.73
CA GLY A 631 -14.20 8.69 12.39
C GLY A 631 -13.74 7.75 11.27
N ILE A 632 -14.39 7.90 10.11
CA ILE A 632 -14.05 7.24 8.85
C ILE A 632 -13.74 8.32 7.81
N ILE A 633 -12.69 8.10 7.01
CA ILE A 633 -12.29 8.98 5.93
C ILE A 633 -12.37 8.21 4.61
N LEU A 634 -13.18 8.71 3.69
CA LEU A 634 -13.30 8.22 2.32
C LEU A 634 -12.48 9.12 1.40
N THR A 635 -11.47 8.55 0.75
CA THR A 635 -10.55 9.21 -0.18
C THR A 635 -10.32 8.37 -1.44
N GLY A 636 -9.68 8.93 -2.46
CA GLY A 636 -9.48 8.27 -3.75
C GLY A 636 -10.55 8.64 -4.77
N ARG A 637 -10.14 8.73 -6.04
CA ARG A 637 -10.97 9.30 -7.12
C ARG A 637 -12.19 8.45 -7.48
N SER A 638 -12.23 7.16 -7.12
CA SER A 638 -13.43 6.36 -7.36
C SER A 638 -14.63 6.83 -6.54
N PHE A 639 -14.42 7.52 -5.42
CA PHE A 639 -15.51 8.17 -4.68
C PHE A 639 -16.05 9.45 -5.35
N MET A 640 -15.55 9.85 -6.52
CA MET A 640 -16.30 10.77 -7.39
C MET A 640 -17.54 10.09 -7.99
N PHE A 641 -17.56 8.75 -8.06
CA PHE A 641 -18.70 7.99 -8.53
C PHE A 641 -19.74 7.84 -7.42
N LYS A 642 -20.78 8.68 -7.46
CA LYS A 642 -21.82 8.78 -6.43
C LYS A 642 -22.44 7.44 -5.99
N PRO A 643 -22.77 6.49 -6.89
CA PRO A 643 -23.31 5.20 -6.47
C PRO A 643 -22.37 4.41 -5.55
N LEU A 644 -21.06 4.46 -5.78
CA LEU A 644 -20.09 3.81 -4.90
C LEU A 644 -20.06 4.48 -3.51
N VAL A 645 -20.10 5.81 -3.46
CA VAL A 645 -20.15 6.55 -2.18
C VAL A 645 -21.38 6.17 -1.37
N GLU A 646 -22.55 6.22 -2.01
CA GLU A 646 -23.83 5.89 -1.37
C GLU A 646 -23.80 4.46 -0.83
N LYS A 647 -23.33 3.50 -1.63
CA LYS A 647 -23.24 2.11 -1.22
C LYS A 647 -22.23 1.87 -0.11
N MET A 648 -21.06 2.52 -0.17
CA MET A 648 -20.04 2.44 0.88
C MET A 648 -20.57 2.98 2.21
N LYS A 649 -21.21 4.16 2.19
CA LYS A 649 -21.85 4.75 3.38
C LYS A 649 -22.92 3.84 3.96
N GLU A 650 -23.82 3.35 3.11
CA GLU A 650 -24.89 2.43 3.50
C GLU A 650 -24.31 1.20 4.21
N THR A 651 -23.32 0.55 3.59
CA THR A 651 -22.71 -0.68 4.11
C THR A 651 -21.96 -0.43 5.42
N LEU A 652 -21.26 0.70 5.54
CA LEU A 652 -20.60 1.10 6.79
C LEU A 652 -21.62 1.31 7.93
N VAL A 653 -22.72 2.02 7.67
CA VAL A 653 -23.75 2.25 8.69
C VAL A 653 -24.44 0.94 9.08
N GLN A 654 -24.87 0.14 8.10
CA GLN A 654 -25.67 -1.06 8.35
C GLN A 654 -24.85 -2.22 8.92
N GLN A 655 -23.65 -2.48 8.39
CA GLN A 655 -22.87 -3.67 8.73
C GLN A 655 -21.76 -3.39 9.74
N LEU A 656 -21.09 -2.22 9.63
CA LEU A 656 -20.07 -1.82 10.59
C LEU A 656 -20.66 -1.05 11.78
N GLY A 657 -21.93 -0.63 11.72
CA GLY A 657 -22.62 0.02 12.85
C GLY A 657 -22.02 1.37 13.25
N VAL A 658 -21.45 2.10 12.30
CA VAL A 658 -20.97 3.47 12.52
C VAL A 658 -22.06 4.49 12.23
N ARG A 659 -21.98 5.67 12.85
CA ARG A 659 -22.95 6.74 12.58
C ARG A 659 -22.55 7.52 11.34
N GLU A 660 -23.53 7.98 10.57
CA GLU A 660 -23.27 8.67 9.30
C GLU A 660 -22.44 9.95 9.49
N GLU A 661 -22.63 10.68 10.60
CA GLU A 661 -21.83 11.87 10.92
C GLU A 661 -20.34 11.58 11.16
N GLN A 662 -19.97 10.32 11.36
CA GLN A 662 -18.57 9.92 11.51
C GLN A 662 -17.89 9.66 10.15
N ILE A 663 -18.65 9.62 9.05
CA ILE A 663 -18.14 9.31 7.71
C ILE A 663 -17.85 10.60 6.96
N ASN A 664 -16.57 10.89 6.78
CA ASN A 664 -16.07 12.08 6.11
C ASN A 664 -15.63 11.73 4.68
N LEU A 665 -16.29 12.31 3.69
CA LEU A 665 -15.86 12.24 2.29
C LEU A 665 -15.03 13.49 1.97
N LEU A 666 -13.83 13.30 1.42
CA LEU A 666 -13.00 14.42 0.97
C LEU A 666 -13.54 15.02 -0.34
N SER A 667 -13.27 16.31 -0.57
CA SER A 667 -13.81 17.04 -1.72
C SER A 667 -12.81 17.22 -2.86
N SER A 668 -13.27 17.02 -4.10
CA SER A 668 -12.55 17.39 -5.34
C SER A 668 -11.09 16.91 -5.36
N ASN A 669 -10.12 17.82 -5.46
CA ASN A 669 -8.70 17.50 -5.54
C ASN A 669 -8.16 16.85 -4.26
N GLU A 670 -8.81 17.02 -3.11
CA GLU A 670 -8.40 16.39 -1.86
C GLU A 670 -8.52 14.87 -1.91
N LEU A 671 -9.39 14.33 -2.77
CA LEU A 671 -9.47 12.89 -3.03
C LEU A 671 -8.16 12.30 -3.59
N LYS A 672 -7.24 13.14 -4.08
CA LYS A 672 -5.94 12.71 -4.60
C LYS A 672 -4.76 13.35 -3.88
N ASP A 673 -4.81 14.62 -3.54
CA ASP A 673 -3.66 15.35 -3.02
C ASP A 673 -3.50 15.27 -1.49
N ILE A 674 -4.49 14.75 -0.76
CA ILE A 674 -4.41 14.68 0.71
C ILE A 674 -3.25 13.81 1.18
N CYS A 675 -2.98 12.70 0.49
CA CYS A 675 -1.92 11.76 0.83
C CYS A 675 -0.54 12.41 0.68
N ILE A 676 -0.29 13.16 -0.40
CA ILE A 676 1.00 13.81 -0.65
C ILE A 676 1.24 15.03 0.24
N LYS A 677 0.17 15.71 0.68
CA LYS A 677 0.28 16.88 1.58
C LYS A 677 0.64 16.49 3.01
N GLY A 678 0.30 15.26 3.42
CA GLY A 678 0.47 14.81 4.79
C GLY A 678 1.91 14.48 5.18
N VAL A 679 2.63 13.82 4.27
CA VAL A 679 3.87 13.06 4.56
C VAL A 679 5.06 13.86 5.09
N PHE A 680 5.02 15.20 4.97
CA PHE A 680 6.08 16.08 5.43
C PHE A 680 5.90 16.61 6.86
N ASN A 681 4.83 16.22 7.56
CA ASN A 681 4.63 16.66 8.95
C ASN A 681 5.68 16.03 9.88
N ASN A 682 6.58 16.88 10.36
CA ASN A 682 7.67 16.55 11.27
C ASN A 682 7.24 16.16 12.70
N SER A 683 5.97 16.34 13.04
CA SER A 683 5.43 16.07 14.38
C SER A 683 4.91 14.64 14.54
N ILE A 684 4.92 13.86 13.46
CA ILE A 684 4.29 12.55 13.42
C ILE A 684 5.31 11.47 13.72
N ARG A 685 4.93 10.62 14.68
CA ARG A 685 5.62 9.38 14.97
C ARG A 685 4.82 8.23 14.38
N LEU A 686 5.46 7.45 13.51
CA LEU A 686 4.82 6.33 12.81
C LEU A 686 5.84 5.21 12.55
N ASN A 687 5.44 3.97 12.78
CA ASN A 687 6.12 2.79 12.23
C ASN A 687 5.51 2.46 10.85
N ALA A 688 6.22 2.81 9.79
CA ALA A 688 5.72 2.63 8.43
C ALA A 688 6.01 1.24 7.84
N GLU A 689 6.94 0.47 8.41
CA GLU A 689 7.44 -0.80 7.84
C GLU A 689 6.49 -1.99 8.03
N MET A 690 5.58 -1.92 9.01
CA MET A 690 4.68 -3.02 9.32
C MET A 690 3.43 -2.99 8.44
N THR A 691 3.18 -4.08 7.70
CA THR A 691 2.14 -4.18 6.66
C THR A 691 0.75 -4.58 7.17
N GLY A 692 0.62 -4.93 8.45
CA GLY A 692 -0.63 -5.28 9.10
C GLY A 692 -0.39 -6.22 10.27
N TYR A 693 -1.35 -6.37 11.18
CA TYR A 693 -1.21 -7.34 12.27
C TYR A 693 -1.78 -8.71 11.90
N PRO A 694 -1.18 -9.81 12.38
CA PRO A 694 -1.67 -11.15 12.11
C PRO A 694 -3.00 -11.48 12.78
N ILE A 695 -3.88 -12.12 12.01
CA ILE A 695 -5.14 -12.68 12.47
C ILE A 695 -5.06 -14.19 12.32
N GLN A 696 -5.06 -14.92 13.44
CA GLN A 696 -5.13 -16.37 13.42
C GLN A 696 -6.54 -16.80 13.01
N LEU A 697 -6.61 -17.60 11.95
CA LEU A 697 -7.81 -18.23 11.40
C LEU A 697 -7.78 -19.71 11.76
N ILE A 698 -8.70 -20.15 12.61
CA ILE A 698 -8.74 -21.49 13.17
C ILE A 698 -9.85 -22.30 12.50
N PHE A 699 -9.45 -23.20 11.61
CA PHE A 699 -10.39 -24.09 10.93
C PHE A 699 -10.75 -25.25 11.85
N GLY A 700 -12.05 -25.50 12.02
CA GLY A 700 -12.53 -26.64 12.79
C GLY A 700 -12.08 -27.96 12.15
N THR A 701 -11.66 -28.92 12.97
CA THR A 701 -11.66 -30.33 12.57
C THR A 701 -13.12 -30.76 12.48
N GLU A 702 -13.73 -30.69 11.28
CA GLU A 702 -14.94 -31.46 11.06
C GLU A 702 -14.59 -32.91 11.37
N SER A 703 -15.25 -33.46 12.40
CA SER A 703 -15.25 -34.87 12.71
C SER A 703 -15.54 -35.63 11.42
N ASN A 704 -14.67 -36.59 11.08
CA ASN A 704 -14.94 -37.67 10.15
C ASN A 704 -16.12 -38.53 10.67
N GLU A 705 -17.32 -37.96 10.76
CA GLU A 705 -18.52 -38.77 10.74
C GLU A 705 -18.78 -39.14 9.28
N PRO A 706 -18.92 -40.44 8.95
CA PRO A 706 -19.25 -40.85 7.61
C PRO A 706 -20.62 -40.25 7.29
N VAL A 707 -20.64 -39.23 6.44
CA VAL A 707 -21.86 -38.67 5.88
C VAL A 707 -22.61 -39.82 5.23
N ALA A 708 -23.70 -40.27 5.87
CA ALA A 708 -24.64 -41.17 5.25
C ALA A 708 -25.05 -40.55 3.92
N ALA A 709 -24.87 -41.31 2.83
CA ALA A 709 -25.15 -40.84 1.48
C ALA A 709 -26.52 -40.13 1.45
N PRO A 710 -26.58 -38.86 0.99
CA PRO A 710 -27.86 -38.19 0.89
C PRO A 710 -28.74 -38.97 -0.10
N PRO A 711 -30.05 -39.08 0.16
CA PRO A 711 -30.96 -39.69 -0.79
C PRO A 711 -30.85 -38.94 -2.12
N VAL A 712 -30.83 -39.68 -3.22
CA VAL A 712 -30.77 -39.16 -4.58
C VAL A 712 -32.07 -38.41 -4.88
N GLU A 713 -32.18 -37.19 -4.37
CA GLU A 713 -33.16 -36.23 -4.82
C GLU A 713 -32.62 -35.55 -6.08
N LYS A 714 -33.48 -35.51 -7.09
CA LYS A 714 -33.21 -34.96 -8.42
C LYS A 714 -32.46 -33.63 -8.29
N LYS A 715 -31.24 -33.57 -8.86
CA LYS A 715 -30.42 -32.36 -8.98
C LYS A 715 -31.32 -31.16 -9.26
N PRO A 716 -31.50 -30.22 -8.32
CA PRO A 716 -32.11 -28.96 -8.67
C PRO A 716 -31.17 -28.32 -9.70
N VAL A 717 -31.76 -27.84 -10.80
CA VAL A 717 -31.05 -27.11 -11.85
C VAL A 717 -30.25 -26.02 -11.17
N ILE A 718 -28.92 -26.15 -11.18
CA ILE A 718 -27.98 -25.23 -10.56
C ILE A 718 -28.16 -23.89 -11.28
N SER A 719 -28.91 -22.98 -10.64
CA SER A 719 -28.88 -21.56 -10.94
C SER A 719 -27.43 -21.12 -10.78
N ARG A 720 -26.75 -20.89 -11.91
CA ARG A 720 -25.37 -20.41 -12.00
C ARG A 720 -25.32 -19.01 -11.37
N LYS A 721 -25.01 -18.94 -10.08
CA LYS A 721 -24.82 -17.66 -9.35
C LYS A 721 -23.71 -16.83 -10.01
N SER A 722 -23.85 -15.50 -9.99
CA SER A 722 -22.89 -14.54 -10.56
C SER A 722 -21.47 -14.77 -10.00
N LEU A 723 -20.44 -14.39 -10.77
CA LEU A 723 -19.01 -14.44 -10.38
C LEU A 723 -18.80 -13.90 -8.95
N PHE A 724 -19.46 -12.78 -8.63
CA PHE A 724 -19.47 -12.13 -7.33
C PHE A 724 -19.98 -13.01 -6.18
N ALA A 725 -21.01 -13.82 -6.41
CA ALA A 725 -21.53 -14.73 -5.40
C ALA A 725 -20.58 -15.88 -5.06
N ARG A 726 -19.63 -16.21 -5.95
CA ARG A 726 -18.54 -17.16 -5.65
C ARG A 726 -17.49 -16.51 -4.72
N LEU A 727 -17.07 -15.28 -4.99
CA LEU A 727 -16.15 -14.53 -4.12
C LEU A 727 -16.72 -14.24 -2.73
N PHE A 728 -18.01 -13.88 -2.64
CA PHE A 728 -18.66 -13.69 -1.35
C PHE A 728 -18.69 -14.98 -0.52
N ASN A 729 -18.69 -16.17 -1.13
CA ASN A 729 -18.61 -17.42 -0.37
C ASN A 729 -17.24 -17.60 0.29
N ASP A 730 -16.13 -17.17 -0.31
CA ASP A 730 -14.81 -17.26 0.30
C ASP A 730 -14.67 -16.31 1.50
N LEU A 731 -15.16 -15.07 1.37
CA LEU A 731 -15.22 -14.13 2.49
C LEU A 731 -16.14 -14.65 3.61
N ASN A 732 -17.29 -15.22 3.26
CA ASN A 732 -18.19 -15.88 4.21
C ASN A 732 -17.59 -17.14 4.84
N THR A 733 -16.57 -17.74 4.21
CA THR A 733 -15.85 -18.89 4.77
C THR A 733 -15.05 -18.42 5.99
N PHE A 734 -14.44 -17.23 5.94
CA PHE A 734 -13.80 -16.63 7.11
C PHE A 734 -14.81 -16.31 8.22
N ASP A 735 -16.05 -15.94 7.92
CA ASP A 735 -17.06 -15.66 8.95
C ASP A 735 -17.41 -16.85 9.86
N LYS A 736 -17.16 -18.08 9.41
CA LYS A 736 -17.45 -19.31 10.17
C LYS A 736 -16.25 -19.85 10.96
N VAL A 737 -15.09 -19.22 10.82
CA VAL A 737 -13.80 -19.65 11.37
C VAL A 737 -13.53 -18.89 12.66
N GLU A 738 -13.04 -19.57 13.71
CA GLU A 738 -12.65 -18.91 14.96
C GLU A 738 -11.43 -18.02 14.70
N LYS A 739 -11.46 -16.79 15.23
CA LYS A 739 -10.49 -15.74 14.94
C LYS A 739 -9.81 -15.25 16.21
N VAL A 740 -8.48 -15.10 16.15
CA VAL A 740 -7.71 -14.48 17.23
C VAL A 740 -6.82 -13.38 16.65
N LEU A 741 -6.97 -12.14 17.12
CA LEU A 741 -6.07 -11.05 16.79
C LEU A 741 -4.78 -11.20 17.60
N ALA A 742 -3.65 -11.40 16.91
CA ALA A 742 -2.35 -11.68 17.52
C ALA A 742 -1.69 -10.47 18.21
N PHE A 743 -2.31 -9.28 18.17
CA PHE A 743 -1.81 -8.06 18.80
C PHE A 743 -2.28 -7.91 20.26
N ASP A 744 -3.54 -8.22 20.55
CA ASP A 744 -4.14 -8.00 21.87
C ASP A 744 -4.13 -9.27 22.75
N ASN A 745 -3.83 -10.44 22.16
CA ASN A 745 -3.86 -11.73 22.84
C ASN A 745 -2.72 -12.64 22.37
N ASN A 746 -2.31 -13.56 23.26
CA ASN A 746 -1.57 -14.74 22.84
C ASN A 746 -2.41 -15.54 21.82
N LEU A 747 -1.72 -16.20 20.89
CA LEU A 747 -2.34 -17.11 19.94
C LEU A 747 -3.00 -18.27 20.66
N ASN A 748 -4.04 -18.85 20.06
CA ASN A 748 -4.57 -20.11 20.52
C ASN A 748 -3.58 -21.22 20.15
N PHE A 749 -2.65 -21.51 21.08
CA PHE A 749 -1.59 -22.50 20.88
C PHE A 749 -2.15 -23.87 20.50
N ASP A 750 -3.27 -24.24 21.11
CA ASP A 750 -3.87 -25.56 20.93
C ASP A 750 -4.27 -25.85 19.50
N LYS A 751 -4.62 -24.80 18.76
CA LYS A 751 -5.15 -24.88 17.40
C LYS A 751 -4.16 -24.39 16.34
N LEU A 752 -2.91 -24.07 16.72
CA LEU A 752 -1.90 -23.55 15.77
C LEU A 752 -1.68 -24.47 14.56
N GLN A 753 -1.73 -25.78 14.75
CA GLN A 753 -1.48 -26.75 13.68
C GLN A 753 -2.54 -26.71 12.58
N THR A 754 -3.78 -26.37 12.93
CA THR A 754 -4.90 -26.21 11.99
C THR A 754 -5.17 -24.75 11.65
N SER A 755 -4.27 -23.84 12.05
CA SER A 755 -4.44 -22.42 11.83
C SER A 755 -3.76 -21.94 10.55
N GLN A 756 -4.38 -20.96 9.93
CA GLN A 756 -3.74 -20.07 8.98
C GLN A 756 -3.69 -18.66 9.57
N PHE A 757 -2.92 -17.76 8.97
CA PHE A 757 -2.80 -16.39 9.45
C PHE A 757 -3.06 -15.41 8.31
N LEU A 758 -4.07 -14.57 8.47
CA LEU A 758 -4.30 -13.46 7.57
C LEU A 758 -3.46 -12.27 8.02
N ILE A 759 -2.54 -11.81 7.17
CA ILE A 759 -1.72 -10.61 7.39
C ILE A 759 -1.83 -9.74 6.14
N GLY A 760 -2.43 -8.56 6.26
CA GLY A 760 -2.81 -7.76 5.11
C GLY A 760 -3.75 -8.54 4.19
N SER A 761 -3.41 -8.63 2.89
CA SER A 761 -4.16 -9.35 1.87
C SER A 761 -3.72 -10.82 1.69
N LYS A 762 -2.72 -11.29 2.45
CA LYS A 762 -2.12 -12.61 2.26
C LYS A 762 -2.41 -13.55 3.42
N THR A 763 -2.55 -14.82 3.07
CA THR A 763 -2.64 -15.90 4.04
C THR A 763 -1.28 -16.55 4.21
N TYR A 764 -0.93 -16.86 5.46
CA TYR A 764 0.33 -17.46 5.85
C TYR A 764 0.08 -18.75 6.61
N ARG A 765 1.03 -19.67 6.47
CA ARG A 765 1.16 -20.87 7.30
C ARG A 765 2.49 -20.87 8.02
N ILE A 766 2.54 -21.63 9.10
CA ILE A 766 3.76 -21.85 9.86
C ILE A 766 4.67 -22.80 9.07
N ALA A 767 5.96 -22.48 8.96
CA ALA A 767 6.93 -23.38 8.37
C ALA A 767 7.58 -24.27 9.43
N GLY A 768 7.65 -25.57 9.15
CA GLY A 768 8.25 -26.55 10.05
C GLY A 768 7.27 -27.13 11.08
N ASN A 769 7.68 -28.22 11.73
CA ASN A 769 6.82 -28.96 12.67
C ASN A 769 7.23 -28.80 14.14
N ASP A 770 8.42 -28.29 14.41
CA ASP A 770 9.01 -28.29 15.76
C ASP A 770 8.20 -27.45 16.75
N ILE A 771 7.59 -26.37 16.27
CA ILE A 771 6.76 -25.49 17.09
C ILE A 771 5.50 -26.19 17.64
N PHE A 772 5.05 -27.27 16.99
CA PHE A 772 3.87 -28.03 17.42
C PHE A 772 4.20 -29.13 18.43
N GLN A 773 5.47 -29.48 18.62
CA GLN A 773 5.87 -30.53 19.54
C GLN A 773 5.59 -30.12 20.99
N ARG A 774 4.98 -31.00 21.79
CA ARG A 774 4.59 -30.71 23.17
C ARG A 774 5.23 -31.69 24.15
N GLN A 775 5.67 -31.17 25.28
CA GLN A 775 5.95 -31.98 26.45
C GLN A 775 4.70 -32.10 27.34
N PRO A 776 4.33 -33.30 27.80
CA PRO A 776 3.19 -33.49 28.69
C PRO A 776 3.32 -32.65 29.96
N GLY A 777 2.25 -31.95 30.35
CA GLY A 777 2.20 -31.15 31.58
C GLY A 777 2.80 -29.75 31.49
N VAL A 778 3.33 -29.34 30.33
CA VAL A 778 3.84 -27.98 30.10
C VAL A 778 2.76 -27.11 29.44
N ASN A 779 2.50 -25.93 30.01
CA ASN A 779 1.61 -24.95 29.39
C ASN A 779 2.42 -24.08 28.41
N TYR A 780 2.04 -24.09 27.15
CA TYR A 780 2.70 -23.33 26.10
C TYR A 780 1.86 -22.13 25.68
N GLU A 781 2.56 -21.01 25.47
CA GLU A 781 2.02 -19.80 24.86
C GLU A 781 2.66 -19.61 23.49
N ALA A 782 1.98 -18.91 22.58
CA ALA A 782 2.60 -18.46 21.35
C ALA A 782 2.18 -17.05 20.99
N ASN A 783 3.11 -16.31 20.36
CA ASN A 783 2.84 -15.00 19.81
C ASN A 783 3.50 -14.85 18.42
N VAL A 784 2.99 -13.90 17.64
CA VAL A 784 3.62 -13.51 16.37
C VAL A 784 4.41 -12.24 16.58
N GLU A 785 5.62 -12.17 16.02
CA GLU A 785 6.42 -10.95 15.98
C GLU A 785 6.84 -10.63 14.55
N PHE A 786 6.83 -9.34 14.24
CA PHE A 786 7.33 -8.80 12.98
C PHE A 786 8.83 -8.50 13.08
N THR A 787 9.56 -8.80 12.01
CA THR A 787 10.97 -8.43 11.82
C THR A 787 11.17 -7.97 10.37
N HIS A 788 12.34 -7.40 10.05
CA HIS A 788 12.62 -7.00 8.66
C HIS A 788 12.69 -8.19 7.68
N LYS A 789 12.81 -9.42 8.20
CA LYS A 789 12.81 -10.67 7.42
C LYS A 789 11.42 -11.30 7.28
N GLY A 790 10.39 -10.67 7.86
CA GLY A 790 9.01 -11.14 7.82
C GLY A 790 8.45 -11.47 9.20
N TYR A 791 7.40 -12.28 9.21
CA TYR A 791 6.67 -12.65 10.43
C TYR A 791 7.14 -14.00 10.97
N TYR A 792 7.29 -14.07 12.29
CA TYR A 792 7.76 -15.25 13.02
C TYR A 792 6.81 -15.58 14.16
N ILE A 793 6.58 -16.86 14.38
CA ILE A 793 5.86 -17.34 15.55
C ILE A 793 6.88 -17.83 16.57
N ARG A 794 6.71 -17.38 17.80
CA ARG A 794 7.53 -17.80 18.93
C ARG A 794 6.68 -18.59 19.90
N ARG A 795 7.12 -19.80 20.23
CA ARG A 795 6.55 -20.59 21.32
C ARG A 795 7.29 -20.25 22.61
N LYS A 796 6.53 -20.10 23.69
CA LYS A 796 7.02 -19.76 25.01
C LYS A 796 6.48 -20.72 26.05
N HIS A 797 7.28 -21.01 27.07
CA HIS A 797 6.83 -21.63 28.30
C HIS A 797 7.54 -20.97 29.48
N ASN A 798 6.80 -20.60 30.54
CA ASN A 798 7.34 -19.84 31.69
C ASN A 798 8.13 -18.57 31.27
N GLY A 799 7.70 -17.88 30.21
CA GLY A 799 8.37 -16.68 29.69
C GLY A 799 9.64 -16.93 28.85
N ILE A 800 10.08 -18.18 28.71
CA ILE A 800 11.25 -18.58 27.92
C ILE A 800 10.81 -18.95 26.51
N VAL A 801 11.46 -18.39 25.48
CA VAL A 801 11.26 -18.76 24.08
C VAL A 801 12.01 -20.05 23.79
N ASP A 802 11.32 -21.12 23.42
CA ASP A 802 11.92 -22.43 23.21
C ASP A 802 11.92 -22.90 21.75
N SER A 803 11.08 -22.30 20.90
CA SER A 803 11.01 -22.59 19.48
C SER A 803 10.55 -21.36 18.69
N ILE A 804 11.16 -21.14 17.53
CA ILE A 804 10.86 -20.03 16.63
C ILE A 804 10.64 -20.58 15.22
N ALA A 805 9.48 -20.30 14.64
CA ALA A 805 9.13 -20.74 13.29
C ALA A 805 8.86 -19.54 12.38
N PRO A 806 9.49 -19.45 11.20
CA PRO A 806 9.12 -18.46 10.20
C PRO A 806 7.75 -18.78 9.61
N MET A 807 7.03 -17.74 9.22
CA MET A 807 5.79 -17.90 8.46
C MET A 807 6.07 -17.87 6.96
N LYS A 808 5.38 -18.72 6.20
CA LYS A 808 5.43 -18.74 4.74
C LYS A 808 4.08 -18.38 4.17
N VAL A 809 4.08 -17.56 3.12
CA VAL A 809 2.89 -17.27 2.34
C VAL A 809 2.31 -18.58 1.80
N ILE A 810 0.98 -18.70 1.84
CA ILE A 810 0.25 -19.72 1.10
C ILE A 810 -0.02 -19.12 -0.27
N ASP A 811 0.67 -19.62 -1.30
CA ASP A 811 0.45 -19.18 -2.68
C ASP A 811 -0.85 -19.83 -3.20
N ASP A 812 -2.01 -19.39 -2.72
CA ASP A 812 -3.32 -19.78 -3.24
C ASP A 812 -3.65 -18.90 -4.47
N THR A 813 -2.85 -19.01 -5.53
CA THR A 813 -2.98 -18.16 -6.73
C THR A 813 -4.03 -18.60 -7.74
N GLU A 814 -4.65 -19.78 -7.62
CA GLU A 814 -5.18 -20.37 -8.85
C GLU A 814 -6.56 -19.90 -9.31
N HIS A 815 -7.54 -19.51 -8.47
CA HIS A 815 -8.90 -19.29 -8.99
C HIS A 815 -9.70 -18.08 -8.46
N ASN A 816 -9.41 -17.55 -7.27
CA ASN A 816 -10.31 -16.56 -6.66
C ASN A 816 -9.90 -15.09 -6.89
N ASP A 817 -8.60 -14.76 -7.04
CA ASP A 817 -8.14 -13.36 -7.17
C ASP A 817 -8.26 -12.80 -8.61
N LEU A 818 -8.16 -13.65 -9.63
CA LEU A 818 -8.14 -13.20 -11.04
C LEU A 818 -9.44 -12.53 -11.49
N SER A 819 -10.55 -12.93 -10.89
CA SER A 819 -11.88 -12.34 -11.10
C SER A 819 -11.95 -10.85 -10.73
N LEU A 820 -11.04 -10.37 -9.88
CA LEU A 820 -10.93 -8.97 -9.46
C LEU A 820 -9.81 -8.26 -10.19
N VAL A 821 -8.70 -8.96 -10.38
CA VAL A 821 -7.51 -8.45 -11.04
C VAL A 821 -7.79 -8.14 -12.50
N VAL A 822 -8.35 -9.07 -13.28
CA VAL A 822 -8.57 -8.90 -14.72
C VAL A 822 -9.45 -7.69 -15.02
N PRO A 823 -10.64 -7.51 -14.40
CA PRO A 823 -11.43 -6.28 -14.58
C PRO A 823 -10.70 -5.01 -14.17
N SER A 824 -9.86 -5.07 -13.13
CA SER A 824 -9.10 -3.91 -12.64
C SER A 824 -7.95 -3.48 -13.57
N LEU A 825 -7.49 -4.38 -14.44
CA LEU A 825 -6.47 -4.11 -15.46
C LEU A 825 -7.06 -3.55 -16.77
N PHE A 826 -8.39 -3.44 -16.88
CA PHE A 826 -9.05 -2.89 -18.06
C PHE A 826 -8.64 -1.42 -18.31
N PRO A 827 -8.41 -0.99 -19.57
CA PRO A 827 -8.54 -1.77 -20.81
C PRO A 827 -7.26 -2.52 -21.19
N ASN A 828 -6.17 -2.32 -20.46
CA ASN A 828 -4.84 -2.73 -20.87
C ASN A 828 -4.72 -4.26 -20.96
N TYR A 829 -5.49 -4.97 -20.15
CA TYR A 829 -5.65 -6.42 -20.22
C TYR A 829 -7.14 -6.79 -20.22
N ILE A 830 -7.51 -7.81 -21.01
CA ILE A 830 -8.85 -8.40 -21.06
C ILE A 830 -8.70 -9.89 -21.35
N ASP A 831 -9.56 -10.70 -20.74
CA ASP A 831 -9.68 -12.13 -21.02
C ASP A 831 -11.17 -12.49 -21.13
N GLU A 832 -11.53 -13.20 -22.20
CA GLU A 832 -12.90 -13.61 -22.50
C GLU A 832 -13.54 -14.42 -21.38
N LYS A 833 -12.75 -15.18 -20.62
CA LYS A 833 -13.22 -16.01 -19.50
C LYS A 833 -13.82 -15.21 -18.35
N TYR A 834 -13.57 -13.90 -18.30
CA TYR A 834 -14.08 -13.03 -17.24
C TYR A 834 -15.20 -12.10 -17.73
N LEU A 835 -15.64 -12.24 -18.99
CA LEU A 835 -16.77 -11.50 -19.54
C LEU A 835 -18.09 -12.20 -19.18
N ASN A 836 -18.72 -11.76 -18.10
CA ASN A 836 -19.98 -12.29 -17.58
C ASN A 836 -21.09 -12.21 -18.64
N SER A 837 -21.13 -11.11 -19.41
CA SER A 837 -22.07 -10.95 -20.51
C SER A 837 -21.91 -11.97 -21.64
N LEU A 838 -20.81 -12.73 -21.74
CA LEU A 838 -20.66 -13.82 -22.71
C LEU A 838 -21.05 -15.19 -22.14
N GLU A 839 -20.93 -15.38 -20.83
CA GLU A 839 -21.25 -16.65 -20.14
C GLU A 839 -22.74 -16.81 -19.81
N ARG A 840 -23.51 -15.72 -19.86
CA ARG A 840 -24.93 -15.70 -19.54
C ARG A 840 -25.80 -16.24 -20.68
N ASP A 841 -26.44 -17.38 -20.42
CA ASP A 841 -27.40 -18.00 -21.36
C ASP A 841 -28.80 -17.35 -21.28
N ASP A 842 -29.07 -16.53 -20.26
CA ASP A 842 -30.37 -15.88 -20.01
C ASP A 842 -30.60 -14.59 -20.82
N ILE A 843 -29.61 -14.14 -21.58
CA ILE A 843 -29.73 -12.95 -22.44
C ILE A 843 -30.42 -13.34 -23.75
N VAL A 844 -31.69 -12.98 -23.87
CA VAL A 844 -32.51 -13.28 -25.04
C VAL A 844 -32.59 -12.06 -25.97
N PRO A 845 -32.32 -12.22 -27.28
CA PRO A 845 -32.58 -11.21 -28.30
C PRO A 845 -34.02 -10.67 -28.25
N GLU A 846 -34.19 -9.35 -28.34
CA GLU A 846 -35.52 -8.76 -28.50
C GLU A 846 -36.16 -9.24 -29.81
N PRO A 847 -37.45 -9.65 -29.80
CA PRO A 847 -38.12 -10.11 -31.00
C PRO A 847 -38.13 -9.01 -32.06
N SER A 848 -37.65 -9.34 -33.27
CA SER A 848 -37.63 -8.40 -34.38
C SER A 848 -39.05 -7.95 -34.71
N ALA A 849 -39.37 -6.69 -34.42
CA ALA A 849 -40.44 -6.01 -35.13
C ALA A 849 -40.00 -5.97 -36.60
N GLY A 850 -40.78 -6.59 -37.48
CA GLY A 850 -40.47 -6.69 -38.91
C GLY A 850 -40.17 -5.33 -39.55
N PRO A 851 -39.56 -5.32 -40.75
CA PRO A 851 -39.03 -4.12 -41.37
C PRO A 851 -40.12 -3.06 -41.53
N VAL A 852 -39.94 -1.91 -40.86
CA VAL A 852 -40.72 -0.72 -41.12
C VAL A 852 -40.23 -0.15 -42.45
N THR A 853 -41.06 -0.31 -43.48
CA THR A 853 -40.90 0.33 -44.79
C THR A 853 -40.61 1.83 -44.63
N PRO A 854 -39.62 2.40 -45.34
CA PRO A 854 -39.35 3.82 -45.27
C PRO A 854 -40.51 4.59 -45.89
N ALA A 855 -41.25 5.33 -45.05
CA ALA A 855 -42.22 6.30 -45.53
C ALA A 855 -41.49 7.50 -46.13
N SER A 856 -41.74 7.71 -47.42
CA SER A 856 -41.37 8.87 -48.21
C SER A 856 -41.72 10.18 -47.52
N GLY A 857 -40.84 11.17 -47.68
CA GLY A 857 -40.80 12.38 -46.88
C GLY A 857 -41.98 13.33 -47.00
N ASN A 858 -42.02 14.26 -46.04
CA ASN A 858 -42.51 15.60 -46.28
C ASN A 858 -41.81 16.59 -45.35
N THR A 859 -41.27 17.63 -45.98
CA THR A 859 -40.60 18.80 -45.41
C THR A 859 -41.58 19.77 -44.75
N SER A 860 -41.23 20.28 -43.57
CA SER A 860 -41.52 21.63 -43.01
C SER A 860 -41.33 21.54 -41.49
N GLY A 861 -40.77 22.49 -40.75
CA GLY A 861 -40.17 23.79 -41.01
C GLY A 861 -39.38 24.20 -39.75
N ASN A 862 -38.65 25.31 -39.85
CA ASN A 862 -37.87 25.97 -38.80
C ASN A 862 -38.46 25.89 -37.38
N ASP A 863 -37.60 25.69 -36.39
CA ASP A 863 -37.48 26.69 -35.32
C ASP A 863 -36.09 26.70 -34.66
N ASN A 864 -35.50 27.89 -34.68
CA ASN A 864 -34.29 28.29 -33.98
C ASN A 864 -34.58 28.39 -32.48
N SER A 865 -33.79 27.71 -31.65
CA SER A 865 -33.47 28.25 -30.32
C SER A 865 -32.07 27.83 -29.91
N SER A 866 -31.15 28.79 -30.03
CA SER A 866 -29.81 28.77 -29.48
C SER A 866 -29.87 28.82 -27.96
N GLY A 867 -29.71 27.67 -27.30
CA GLY A 867 -29.43 27.58 -25.87
C GLY A 867 -27.93 27.39 -25.66
N GLN A 868 -27.27 28.41 -25.14
CA GLN A 868 -25.87 28.35 -24.69
C GLN A 868 -25.71 27.28 -23.59
N ASN A 869 -24.93 26.24 -23.87
CA ASN A 869 -24.38 25.37 -22.82
C ASN A 869 -23.22 26.09 -22.12
N PRO A 870 -23.23 26.20 -20.78
CA PRO A 870 -22.05 26.64 -20.06
C PRO A 870 -21.03 25.50 -19.99
N LEU A 871 -19.82 25.78 -20.47
CA LEU A 871 -18.59 25.05 -20.16
C LEU A 871 -18.38 25.04 -18.64
N TYR A 872 -18.38 23.86 -18.01
CA TYR A 872 -17.80 23.67 -16.68
C TYR A 872 -17.17 22.28 -16.51
N PHE A 873 -15.88 22.33 -16.15
CA PHE A 873 -14.92 21.33 -15.63
C PHE A 873 -14.28 20.32 -16.58
#